data_AF-A0A485L865-F1
#
_entry.id   AF-A0A485L865-F1
#
_cell.length_a   1.000
_cell.length_b   1.000
_cell.length_c   1.000
_cell.angle_alpha   90.00
_cell.angle_beta   90.00
_cell.angle_gamma   90.00
#
_symmetry.space_group_name_H-M   'P 1'
#
loop_
_entity.id
_entity.type
_entity.pdbx_description
1 polymer ?
#
loop_
_entity_poly.entity_id
_entity_poly.type
_entity_poly.pdbx_seq_one_letter_code
_entity_poly.pdbx_strand_id
1 'polypeptide(L)'
;MPRIQPQMDGPCLLSTNQNGPRIPSNVVPPSAFRTVPLVVGLLYSVVTVSISVLYLVILSPSIANDFWWPRFTTSGTQTFLGDLFNAQSTLHASGSLDLFAPTSVIAKDYTVGSAFISMRPAAARAILLDNLPLQEAIRLIRAISLMENMRTAAPSCWLDFNRTFEMAHTARRQAMCNTNRTTNAAVYLESLLRNVQTRDLLSSTYYPEIQSGLFAAARLTPSGAAWVWNIETHTWPSIPDEETFWRTFGITIFKNTLQNYYLEGVENSIVLVNALGLRQRITVNNIPNVMRPKVAWTTAYAFCGLWNDLDSSAQFGGSLLRSAPNSFIALGIDWDAWYCGSAGTPGTALIRSQLGPLTIIDIYLVPVPARLFDLISTFHTALFSQLAASNSDYMALEEPIVHATPRSWVQPNTVYYGGNPVCAYGKAMPFVQAPFGYYDDCGLQSPHEIQLMRETTLFAFFTRPAQHTDAVCAMMFPETTCQRTLNAASQVFARYLGPVASSTNMTTRVQNVLLDVLPLNVSFIQWATVDNIDQILYQAMVGLESESDPWSFLGWMTLYDWANGQREVYRFEGDYSSVTLMSRRHDLVPLAAITAELPRTACLCLWVVCLYVTCILSFVVLLASGAAAVFQLPNAHNLLMVNRVIGSVWIGRPFLFLRGLTAIVVLSTSPVAFHASDLARLDFAPRPLWHTCILAGEATWVAYVLHDILAPVTKPITATYAHLGSLLSWVVLVGLECVAPVRATATLNHECTIVSFTAGVQCTSGEVQIGSFERLTLVFGVILVVNGGAYVLHQCCRTHASPMELLHVIFPSASEVFLLRPHPSSIDTVFCILSGLIPLGTHIFDIKLWVFF
;
A
#
# COMPACT_ATOMS: atom_id res chain seq x y z
N MET A 1 -61.26 -12.86 78.61
CA MET A 1 -61.57 -14.29 78.91
C MET A 1 -62.60 -14.78 77.89
N PRO A 2 -62.74 -16.09 77.65
CA PRO A 2 -61.99 -17.22 78.21
C PRO A 2 -61.14 -17.99 77.17
N ARG A 3 -60.46 -19.06 77.61
CA ARG A 3 -59.95 -20.16 76.74
C ARG A 3 -61.14 -21.10 76.38
N ILE A 4 -60.96 -22.16 75.58
CA ILE A 4 -60.53 -23.51 76.05
C ILE A 4 -60.17 -24.41 74.83
N GLN A 5 -59.22 -25.33 75.04
CA GLN A 5 -58.72 -26.39 74.13
C GLN A 5 -59.34 -27.77 74.52
N PRO A 6 -59.11 -28.92 73.84
CA PRO A 6 -58.13 -29.27 72.79
C PRO A 6 -58.87 -29.83 71.51
N GLN A 7 -58.42 -30.75 70.62
CA GLN A 7 -57.19 -31.57 70.50
C GLN A 7 -56.92 -32.01 69.02
N MET A 8 -55.90 -32.88 68.87
CA MET A 8 -55.44 -33.76 67.78
C MET A 8 -56.52 -34.41 66.87
N ASP A 9 -56.22 -34.90 65.65
CA ASP A 9 -54.91 -35.08 64.97
C ASP A 9 -55.02 -35.07 63.42
N GLY A 10 -53.90 -34.90 62.71
CA GLY A 10 -53.77 -35.23 61.26
C GLY A 10 -53.21 -34.12 60.34
N PRO A 11 -52.06 -34.32 59.66
CA PRO A 11 -51.44 -33.28 58.82
C PRO A 11 -51.99 -33.19 57.38
N CYS A 12 -52.80 -32.15 57.16
CA CYS A 12 -52.66 -31.15 56.09
C CYS A 12 -52.49 -31.62 54.62
N LEU A 13 -53.62 -31.75 53.92
CA LEU A 13 -53.74 -31.16 52.59
C LEU A 13 -53.68 -29.63 52.70
N LEU A 14 -52.90 -28.95 51.86
CA LEU A 14 -52.93 -27.50 51.73
C LEU A 14 -53.69 -27.08 50.46
N SER A 15 -54.83 -26.41 50.66
CA SER A 15 -55.58 -25.77 49.58
C SER A 15 -56.03 -24.36 49.98
N THR A 16 -55.38 -23.34 49.45
CA THR A 16 -55.92 -21.96 49.36
C THR A 16 -55.11 -21.13 48.37
N ASN A 17 -55.56 -21.02 47.13
CA ASN A 17 -56.24 -19.81 46.64
C ASN A 17 -56.62 -19.94 45.16
N GLN A 18 -57.56 -19.09 44.72
CA GLN A 18 -58.12 -19.09 43.38
C GLN A 18 -57.33 -18.13 42.45
N ASN A 19 -57.56 -18.26 41.14
CA ASN A 19 -57.04 -17.40 40.06
C ASN A 19 -55.57 -17.61 39.65
N GLY A 20 -55.21 -18.87 39.34
CA GLY A 20 -54.03 -19.22 38.54
C GLY A 20 -54.35 -20.34 37.54
N PRO A 21 -53.84 -20.32 36.29
CA PRO A 21 -54.04 -21.40 35.33
C PRO A 21 -53.40 -22.72 35.79
N ARG A 22 -54.10 -23.85 35.62
CA ARG A 22 -53.59 -25.18 35.98
C ARG A 22 -52.78 -25.77 34.83
N ILE A 23 -51.60 -26.32 35.13
CA ILE A 23 -50.91 -27.27 34.24
C ILE A 23 -51.76 -28.56 34.20
N PRO A 24 -52.30 -29.00 33.04
CA PRO A 24 -53.29 -30.07 33.05
C PRO A 24 -52.68 -31.47 33.00
N SER A 25 -53.22 -32.37 33.83
CA SER A 25 -52.94 -33.80 33.81
C SER A 25 -54.10 -34.57 33.17
N ASN A 26 -53.83 -35.28 32.07
CA ASN A 26 -54.45 -36.55 31.64
C ASN A 26 -54.01 -36.93 30.21
N VAL A 27 -54.00 -38.23 29.89
CA VAL A 27 -53.60 -38.77 28.57
C VAL A 27 -54.81 -39.40 27.87
N VAL A 28 -55.08 -38.95 26.63
CA VAL A 28 -56.19 -39.38 25.76
C VAL A 28 -55.64 -39.42 24.31
N PRO A 29 -56.04 -40.38 23.44
CA PRO A 29 -55.36 -40.66 22.18
C PRO A 29 -55.41 -39.52 21.13
N PRO A 30 -54.45 -39.50 20.17
CA PRO A 30 -54.22 -38.36 19.29
C PRO A 30 -55.27 -38.19 18.19
N SER A 31 -55.59 -36.92 17.89
CA SER A 31 -56.32 -36.52 16.68
C SER A 31 -55.38 -36.40 15.46
N ALA A 32 -55.95 -36.38 14.26
CA ALA A 32 -55.25 -36.58 12.99
C ALA A 32 -54.42 -35.38 12.49
N PHE A 33 -53.36 -35.00 13.21
CA PHE A 33 -52.24 -34.26 12.64
C PHE A 33 -51.31 -35.20 11.87
N ARG A 34 -50.63 -34.70 10.82
CA ARG A 34 -49.53 -35.43 10.16
C ARG A 34 -48.40 -35.65 11.16
N THR A 35 -48.22 -36.89 11.61
CA THR A 35 -47.14 -37.28 12.52
C THR A 35 -45.79 -37.23 11.80
N VAL A 36 -44.88 -36.39 12.28
CA VAL A 36 -43.48 -36.38 11.84
C VAL A 36 -42.77 -37.54 12.54
N PRO A 37 -42.20 -38.52 11.81
CA PRO A 37 -41.50 -39.64 12.43
C PRO A 37 -40.28 -39.16 13.25
N LEU A 38 -40.04 -39.77 14.41
CA LEU A 38 -38.93 -39.42 15.31
C LEU A 38 -37.57 -39.38 14.59
N VAL A 39 -37.32 -40.33 13.68
CA VAL A 39 -36.10 -40.40 12.85
C VAL A 39 -35.89 -39.12 12.02
N VAL A 40 -36.95 -38.49 11.51
CA VAL A 40 -36.86 -37.26 10.69
C VAL A 40 -36.50 -36.07 11.57
N GLY A 41 -37.10 -35.97 12.77
CA GLY A 41 -36.75 -34.94 13.75
C GLY A 41 -35.30 -35.06 14.25
N LEU A 42 -34.86 -36.29 14.58
CA LEU A 42 -33.48 -36.56 14.99
C LEU A 42 -32.46 -36.29 13.87
N LEU A 43 -32.78 -36.64 12.62
CA LEU A 43 -31.93 -36.32 11.46
C LEU A 43 -31.81 -34.81 11.25
N TYR A 44 -32.91 -34.06 11.36
CA TYR A 44 -32.90 -32.59 11.30
C TYR A 44 -32.05 -31.97 12.42
N SER A 45 -32.15 -32.49 13.64
CA SER A 45 -31.32 -32.07 14.77
C SER A 45 -29.83 -32.28 14.51
N VAL A 46 -29.43 -33.46 14.01
CA VAL A 46 -28.03 -33.76 13.65
C VAL A 46 -27.54 -32.81 12.55
N VAL A 47 -28.29 -32.68 11.45
CA VAL A 47 -27.95 -31.79 10.33
C VAL A 47 -27.84 -30.33 10.78
N THR A 48 -28.73 -29.86 11.65
CA THR A 48 -28.71 -28.51 12.24
C THR A 48 -27.40 -28.24 13.00
N VAL A 49 -26.98 -29.17 13.87
CA VAL A 49 -25.72 -29.03 14.62
C VAL A 49 -24.52 -29.12 13.69
N SER A 50 -24.52 -30.08 12.75
CA SER A 50 -23.43 -30.23 11.76
C SER A 50 -23.25 -28.96 10.91
N ILE A 51 -24.33 -28.34 10.43
CA ILE A 51 -24.26 -27.07 9.69
C ILE A 51 -23.72 -25.94 10.59
N SER A 52 -24.22 -25.83 11.83
CA SER A 52 -23.80 -24.80 12.77
C SER A 52 -22.30 -24.89 13.16
N VAL A 53 -21.72 -26.09 13.12
CA VAL A 53 -20.28 -26.35 13.30
C VAL A 53 -19.51 -26.12 11.99
N LEU A 54 -20.00 -26.59 10.85
CA LEU A 54 -19.39 -26.35 9.53
C LEU A 54 -19.30 -24.85 9.20
N TYR A 55 -20.28 -24.04 9.61
CA TYR A 55 -20.21 -22.60 9.50
C TYR A 55 -18.99 -22.01 10.21
N LEU A 56 -18.63 -22.50 11.40
CA LEU A 56 -17.43 -22.05 12.11
C LEU A 56 -16.16 -22.37 11.31
N VAL A 57 -16.10 -23.52 10.63
CA VAL A 57 -14.98 -23.90 9.75
C VAL A 57 -14.89 -22.98 8.51
N ILE A 58 -16.02 -22.56 7.95
CA ILE A 58 -16.08 -21.62 6.81
C ILE A 58 -15.78 -20.18 7.22
N LEU A 59 -16.22 -19.77 8.42
CA LEU A 59 -16.00 -18.43 8.98
C LEU A 59 -14.56 -18.23 9.45
N SER A 60 -13.97 -19.24 10.11
CA SER A 60 -12.66 -19.19 10.76
C SER A 60 -11.54 -18.53 9.93
N PRO A 61 -11.33 -18.86 8.64
CA PRO A 61 -10.29 -18.22 7.84
C PRO A 61 -10.52 -16.73 7.59
N SER A 62 -11.79 -16.32 7.46
CA SER A 62 -12.21 -14.95 7.15
C SER A 62 -12.11 -14.05 8.39
N ILE A 63 -12.49 -14.59 9.56
CA ILE A 63 -12.55 -13.87 10.84
C ILE A 63 -11.22 -13.91 11.62
N ALA A 64 -10.12 -14.31 10.97
CA ALA A 64 -8.79 -14.37 11.58
C ALA A 64 -8.12 -12.99 11.75
N ASN A 65 -8.69 -11.94 11.14
CA ASN A 65 -8.19 -10.56 11.13
C ASN A 65 -9.35 -9.58 10.88
N ASP A 66 -9.18 -8.32 11.28
CA ASP A 66 -10.23 -7.29 11.17
C ASP A 66 -10.42 -6.73 9.74
N PHE A 67 -9.57 -7.11 8.77
CA PHE A 67 -9.83 -6.87 7.33
C PHE A 67 -10.91 -7.79 6.76
N TRP A 68 -11.32 -8.85 7.48
CA TRP A 68 -12.17 -9.94 7.00
C TRP A 68 -11.58 -10.74 5.82
N TRP A 69 -10.29 -10.57 5.53
CA TRP A 69 -9.63 -11.17 4.36
C TRP A 69 -9.18 -12.61 4.70
N PRO A 70 -9.69 -13.65 4.01
CA PRO A 70 -9.36 -15.03 4.34
C PRO A 70 -7.87 -15.35 4.27
N ARG A 71 -7.29 -15.85 5.37
CA ARG A 71 -5.87 -16.26 5.48
C ARG A 71 -4.84 -15.13 5.22
N PHE A 72 -5.22 -13.86 5.36
CA PHE A 72 -4.29 -12.75 5.23
C PHE A 72 -3.18 -12.79 6.30
N THR A 73 -1.91 -12.67 5.88
CA THR A 73 -0.73 -12.73 6.75
C THR A 73 0.25 -11.60 6.47
N THR A 74 0.99 -11.20 7.51
CA THR A 74 2.03 -10.15 7.45
C THR A 74 3.18 -10.52 6.52
N SER A 75 3.68 -11.77 6.61
CA SER A 75 4.78 -12.27 5.76
C SER A 75 4.31 -12.77 4.37
N GLY A 76 3.00 -12.74 4.10
CA GLY A 76 2.42 -13.26 2.86
C GLY A 76 1.68 -12.19 2.09
N THR A 77 0.37 -12.06 2.32
CA THR A 77 -0.49 -11.16 1.55
C THR A 77 -0.13 -9.68 1.75
N GLN A 78 0.28 -9.27 2.96
CA GLN A 78 0.69 -7.88 3.22
C GLN A 78 1.98 -7.51 2.48
N THR A 79 3.00 -8.37 2.53
CA THR A 79 4.27 -8.14 1.82
C THR A 79 4.11 -8.23 0.30
N PHE A 80 3.32 -9.19 -0.19
CA PHE A 80 2.97 -9.28 -1.61
C PHE A 80 2.27 -8.01 -2.11
N LEU A 81 1.27 -7.48 -1.38
CA LEU A 81 0.61 -6.23 -1.76
C LEU A 81 1.58 -5.04 -1.75
N GLY A 82 2.50 -4.99 -0.79
CA GLY A 82 3.55 -3.96 -0.76
C GLY A 82 4.47 -4.01 -1.98
N ASP A 83 4.95 -5.21 -2.36
CA ASP A 83 5.75 -5.41 -3.56
C ASP A 83 4.98 -5.06 -4.84
N LEU A 84 3.71 -5.49 -4.95
CA LEU A 84 2.85 -5.23 -6.10
C LEU A 84 2.58 -3.73 -6.29
N PHE A 85 2.19 -3.01 -5.23
CA PHE A 85 1.94 -1.57 -5.32
C PHE A 85 3.23 -0.78 -5.57
N ASN A 86 4.36 -1.15 -4.93
CA ASN A 86 5.64 -0.51 -5.22
C ASN A 86 6.08 -0.74 -6.68
N ALA A 87 5.87 -1.93 -7.24
CA ALA A 87 6.18 -2.22 -8.64
C ALA A 87 5.30 -1.40 -9.61
N GLN A 88 3.97 -1.44 -9.44
CA GLN A 88 3.04 -0.74 -10.32
C GLN A 88 3.17 0.80 -10.22
N SER A 89 3.43 1.33 -9.02
CA SER A 89 3.71 2.76 -8.80
C SER A 89 4.93 3.25 -9.60
N THR A 90 5.95 2.41 -9.74
CA THR A 90 7.19 2.74 -10.47
C THR A 90 6.95 2.89 -11.97
N LEU A 91 5.95 2.21 -12.54
CA LEU A 91 5.54 2.37 -13.94
C LEU A 91 4.63 3.60 -14.18
N HIS A 92 4.44 4.46 -13.17
CA HIS A 92 3.47 5.56 -13.14
C HIS A 92 2.02 5.15 -13.47
N ALA A 93 1.69 3.87 -13.31
CA ALA A 93 0.34 3.36 -13.55
C ALA A 93 -0.66 3.96 -12.55
N SER A 94 -1.82 4.38 -13.04
CA SER A 94 -2.86 5.05 -12.25
C SER A 94 -4.26 4.63 -12.69
N GLY A 95 -5.25 4.77 -11.81
CA GLY A 95 -6.61 4.30 -12.05
C GLY A 95 -6.84 2.86 -11.55
N SER A 96 -7.56 2.04 -12.31
CA SER A 96 -7.97 0.69 -11.88
C SER A 96 -6.84 -0.33 -12.02
N LEU A 97 -6.58 -1.11 -10.97
CA LEU A 97 -5.68 -2.27 -10.98
C LEU A 97 -6.49 -3.55 -10.78
N ASP A 98 -6.44 -4.45 -11.77
CA ASP A 98 -7.01 -5.79 -11.64
C ASP A 98 -6.04 -6.70 -10.87
N LEU A 99 -6.38 -6.99 -9.61
CA LEU A 99 -5.62 -7.86 -8.72
C LEU A 99 -5.48 -9.31 -9.22
N PHE A 100 -6.32 -9.72 -10.18
CA PHE A 100 -6.38 -11.07 -10.72
C PHE A 100 -5.81 -11.17 -12.15
N ALA A 101 -5.28 -10.08 -12.70
CA ALA A 101 -4.67 -10.08 -14.03
C ALA A 101 -3.33 -10.84 -14.07
N PRO A 102 -2.94 -11.43 -15.21
CA PRO A 102 -1.63 -12.06 -15.39
C PRO A 102 -0.43 -11.12 -15.19
N THR A 103 -0.65 -9.81 -15.15
CA THR A 103 0.35 -8.76 -14.84
C THR A 103 0.44 -8.40 -13.36
N SER A 104 -0.50 -8.86 -12.52
CA SER A 104 -0.51 -8.65 -11.06
C SER A 104 0.21 -9.78 -10.33
N VAL A 105 1.46 -10.02 -10.75
CA VAL A 105 2.31 -11.14 -10.35
C VAL A 105 3.67 -10.60 -9.88
N ILE A 106 4.26 -11.21 -8.85
CA ILE A 106 5.62 -10.88 -8.38
C ILE A 106 6.48 -12.15 -8.35
N ALA A 107 7.67 -12.09 -8.96
CA ALA A 107 8.61 -13.20 -9.07
C ALA A 107 9.41 -13.43 -7.77
N LYS A 108 8.74 -13.89 -6.72
CA LYS A 108 9.25 -13.98 -5.35
C LYS A 108 8.46 -15.00 -4.53
N ASP A 109 9.14 -15.67 -3.61
CA ASP A 109 8.53 -16.61 -2.66
C ASP A 109 8.16 -15.91 -1.34
N TYR A 110 6.92 -16.13 -0.91
CA TYR A 110 6.30 -15.62 0.32
C TYR A 110 5.85 -16.75 1.26
N THR A 111 6.22 -18.00 0.97
CA THR A 111 6.00 -19.13 1.89
C THR A 111 6.95 -19.09 3.08
N VAL A 112 8.15 -18.52 2.90
CA VAL A 112 9.14 -18.30 3.96
C VAL A 112 8.73 -17.10 4.82
N GLY A 113 8.74 -17.28 6.15
CA GLY A 113 8.33 -16.25 7.12
C GLY A 113 9.22 -14.99 7.20
N SER A 114 10.16 -14.81 6.27
CA SER A 114 11.09 -13.68 6.15
C SER A 114 10.95 -12.92 4.83
N ALA A 115 9.79 -13.00 4.16
CA ALA A 115 9.53 -12.14 3.00
C ALA A 115 9.38 -10.68 3.45
N PHE A 116 10.30 -9.83 3.00
CA PHE A 116 10.28 -8.37 3.20
C PHE A 116 9.67 -7.68 1.97
N ILE A 117 9.02 -6.52 2.13
CA ILE A 117 8.63 -5.65 1.01
C ILE A 117 9.89 -5.01 0.41
N SER A 118 9.97 -4.94 -0.92
CA SER A 118 11.10 -4.38 -1.65
C SER A 118 10.87 -2.88 -1.89
N MET A 119 11.58 -2.03 -1.14
CA MET A 119 11.47 -0.58 -1.24
C MET A 119 12.45 -0.02 -2.28
N ARG A 120 12.03 1.01 -3.03
CA ARG A 120 12.85 1.74 -4.01
C ARG A 120 13.35 3.05 -3.40
N PRO A 121 14.66 3.19 -3.09
CA PRO A 121 15.17 4.36 -2.37
C PRO A 121 15.17 5.67 -3.20
N ALA A 122 15.01 5.57 -4.52
CA ALA A 122 14.88 6.72 -5.43
C ALA A 122 13.51 7.42 -5.35
N ALA A 123 12.48 6.77 -4.79
CA ALA A 123 11.10 7.25 -4.86
C ALA A 123 10.89 8.65 -4.24
N ALA A 124 11.56 8.97 -3.13
CA ALA A 124 11.53 10.31 -2.54
C ALA A 124 12.15 11.36 -3.48
N ARG A 125 13.34 11.09 -4.00
CA ARG A 125 14.11 12.00 -4.86
C ARG A 125 13.41 12.28 -6.18
N ALA A 126 12.72 11.28 -6.75
CA ALA A 126 11.91 11.45 -7.95
C ALA A 126 10.82 12.52 -7.81
N ILE A 127 10.30 12.73 -6.59
CA ILE A 127 9.30 13.77 -6.28
C ILE A 127 9.99 15.08 -5.89
N LEU A 128 10.98 15.02 -5.00
CA LEU A 128 11.65 16.19 -4.41
C LEU A 128 12.50 17.00 -5.41
N LEU A 129 12.96 16.37 -6.49
CA LEU A 129 13.83 16.95 -7.51
C LEU A 129 13.13 17.17 -8.86
N ASP A 130 11.79 17.06 -8.92
CA ASP A 130 11.01 17.45 -10.10
C ASP A 130 10.68 18.96 -10.09
N ASN A 131 9.97 19.44 -11.11
CA ASN A 131 9.49 20.81 -11.23
C ASN A 131 8.26 21.05 -10.33
N LEU A 132 8.49 21.44 -9.07
CA LEU A 132 7.42 21.69 -8.12
C LEU A 132 6.56 22.92 -8.52
N PRO A 133 5.22 22.85 -8.36
CA PRO A 133 4.35 24.00 -8.49
C PRO A 133 4.71 25.10 -7.49
N LEU A 134 4.60 26.37 -7.90
CA LEU A 134 5.00 27.51 -7.05
C LEU A 134 4.24 27.56 -5.72
N GLN A 135 2.94 27.27 -5.71
CA GLN A 135 2.15 27.22 -4.47
C GLN A 135 2.67 26.16 -3.47
N GLU A 136 3.12 25.01 -3.97
CA GLU A 136 3.66 23.93 -3.14
C GLU A 136 5.04 24.32 -2.59
N ALA A 137 5.91 24.92 -3.42
CA ALA A 137 7.19 25.46 -2.94
C ALA A 137 7.00 26.55 -1.88
N ILE A 138 6.08 27.50 -2.10
CA ILE A 138 5.73 28.55 -1.12
C ILE A 138 5.16 27.92 0.17
N ARG A 139 4.29 26.91 0.07
CA ARG A 139 3.75 26.16 1.22
C ARG A 139 4.88 25.52 2.03
N LEU A 140 5.84 24.88 1.36
CA LEU A 140 6.95 24.18 1.99
C LEU A 140 7.92 25.12 2.70
N ILE A 141 8.36 26.19 2.03
CA ILE A 141 9.29 27.17 2.61
C ILE A 141 8.68 27.80 3.88
N ARG A 142 7.37 28.12 3.85
CA ARG A 142 6.63 28.67 4.99
C ARG A 142 6.34 27.66 6.11
N ALA A 143 6.43 26.36 5.85
CA ALA A 143 6.13 25.30 6.82
C ALA A 143 7.30 24.97 7.75
N ILE A 144 8.54 25.35 7.38
CA ILE A 144 9.76 25.02 8.11
C ILE A 144 10.55 26.28 8.49
N SER A 145 11.47 26.14 9.45
CA SER A 145 12.32 27.24 9.92
C SER A 145 13.35 27.69 8.87
N LEU A 146 13.85 28.92 8.99
CA LEU A 146 15.02 29.42 8.26
C LEU A 146 16.23 28.49 8.47
N MET A 147 16.43 27.99 9.69
CA MET A 147 17.54 27.08 10.01
C MET A 147 17.50 25.80 9.16
N GLU A 148 16.31 25.31 8.80
CA GLU A 148 16.13 24.16 7.92
C GLU A 148 16.14 24.54 6.43
N ASN A 149 15.38 25.56 6.03
CA ASN A 149 15.36 26.08 4.66
C ASN A 149 16.77 26.36 4.10
N MET A 150 17.65 26.93 4.92
CA MET A 150 19.04 27.21 4.55
C MET A 150 19.84 25.95 4.21
N ARG A 151 19.51 24.78 4.78
CA ARG A 151 20.22 23.51 4.54
C ARG A 151 19.97 22.92 3.16
N THR A 152 18.90 23.34 2.50
CA THR A 152 18.44 22.81 1.20
C THR A 152 18.26 23.90 0.15
N ALA A 153 18.78 25.10 0.41
CA ALA A 153 18.81 26.19 -0.56
C ALA A 153 19.74 25.84 -1.73
N ALA A 154 19.25 25.97 -2.96
CA ALA A 154 20.07 25.80 -4.17
C ALA A 154 21.10 26.95 -4.29
N PRO A 155 22.25 26.72 -4.97
CA PRO A 155 23.26 27.76 -5.15
C PRO A 155 22.69 28.96 -5.90
N SER A 156 22.54 30.08 -5.20
CA SER A 156 21.80 31.24 -5.70
C SER A 156 22.48 31.87 -6.93
N CYS A 157 21.65 32.34 -7.87
CA CYS A 157 22.06 33.14 -9.01
C CYS A 157 21.89 34.64 -8.71
N TRP A 158 20.89 35.01 -7.90
CA TRP A 158 20.59 36.40 -7.52
C TRP A 158 20.03 36.47 -6.09
N LEU A 159 20.22 37.63 -5.44
CA LEU A 159 19.56 37.94 -4.17
C LEU A 159 18.06 38.20 -4.37
N ASP A 160 17.71 38.95 -5.41
CA ASP A 160 16.41 39.56 -5.65
C ASP A 160 15.74 39.09 -6.95
N PHE A 161 14.40 39.08 -7.00
CA PHE A 161 13.64 38.71 -8.20
C PHE A 161 13.87 39.65 -9.39
N ASN A 162 14.23 40.91 -9.13
CA ASN A 162 14.57 41.87 -10.18
C ASN A 162 15.99 41.66 -10.75
N ARG A 163 16.75 40.69 -10.22
CA ARG A 163 18.11 40.29 -10.67
C ARG A 163 19.13 41.43 -10.59
N THR A 164 18.95 42.38 -9.68
CA THR A 164 19.84 43.54 -9.52
C THR A 164 21.11 43.21 -8.73
N PHE A 165 21.10 42.17 -7.89
CA PHE A 165 22.28 41.70 -7.16
C PHE A 165 22.62 40.26 -7.56
N GLU A 166 23.60 40.11 -8.45
CA GLU A 166 24.12 38.82 -8.88
C GLU A 166 24.94 38.12 -7.77
N MET A 167 24.82 36.80 -7.65
CA MET A 167 25.38 36.00 -6.54
C MET A 167 26.23 34.78 -6.94
N ALA A 168 26.23 34.33 -8.20
CA ALA A 168 26.91 33.09 -8.55
C ALA A 168 28.44 33.18 -8.38
N HIS A 169 29.05 32.10 -7.90
CA HIS A 169 30.49 32.02 -7.57
C HIS A 169 31.42 32.42 -8.73
N THR A 170 31.05 32.15 -9.99
CA THR A 170 31.82 32.58 -11.18
C THR A 170 30.99 33.43 -12.15
N ALA A 171 31.70 34.17 -13.02
CA ALA A 171 31.07 34.93 -14.10
C ALA A 171 30.42 34.04 -15.17
N ARG A 172 30.91 32.81 -15.36
CA ARG A 172 30.35 31.85 -16.33
C ARG A 172 29.04 31.26 -15.81
N ARG A 173 28.98 30.76 -14.57
CA ARG A 173 27.73 30.35 -13.94
C ARG A 173 26.72 31.51 -13.90
N GLN A 174 27.15 32.73 -13.63
CA GLN A 174 26.27 33.90 -13.68
C GLN A 174 25.70 34.16 -15.08
N ALA A 175 26.50 34.02 -16.15
CA ALA A 175 25.99 34.10 -17.51
C ALA A 175 24.97 32.99 -17.80
N MET A 176 25.25 31.73 -17.40
CA MET A 176 24.31 30.61 -17.53
C MET A 176 23.00 30.85 -16.76
N CYS A 177 23.07 31.41 -15.55
CA CYS A 177 21.90 31.86 -14.78
C CYS A 177 21.06 32.86 -15.60
N ASN A 178 21.72 33.93 -16.08
CA ASN A 178 21.10 35.02 -16.83
C ASN A 178 20.44 34.56 -18.15
N THR A 179 20.94 33.48 -18.78
CA THR A 179 20.33 32.90 -20.00
C THR A 179 19.23 31.88 -19.70
N ASN A 180 19.49 30.90 -18.81
CA ASN A 180 18.71 29.65 -18.76
C ASN A 180 17.90 29.41 -17.47
N ARG A 181 18.13 30.17 -16.38
CA ARG A 181 17.59 29.82 -15.04
C ARG A 181 16.64 30.86 -14.44
N THR A 182 16.28 31.89 -15.21
CA THR A 182 15.43 33.00 -14.79
C THR A 182 14.00 32.59 -14.40
N THR A 183 13.52 31.42 -14.85
CA THR A 183 12.19 30.87 -14.57
C THR A 183 12.10 30.03 -13.29
N ASN A 184 13.23 29.66 -12.69
CA ASN A 184 13.28 28.78 -11.51
C ASN A 184 13.43 29.59 -10.22
N ALA A 185 12.42 29.55 -9.36
CA ALA A 185 12.42 30.22 -8.07
C ALA A 185 13.60 29.83 -7.16
N ALA A 186 14.05 28.57 -7.21
CA ALA A 186 15.06 28.04 -6.28
C ALA A 186 16.43 28.74 -6.36
N VAL A 187 16.77 29.39 -7.48
CA VAL A 187 18.03 30.14 -7.63
C VAL A 187 17.92 31.63 -7.24
N TYR A 188 16.76 32.07 -6.73
CA TYR A 188 16.56 33.41 -6.19
C TYR A 188 16.46 33.36 -4.67
N LEU A 189 17.37 34.02 -3.95
CA LEU A 189 17.35 33.99 -2.48
C LEU A 189 16.13 34.73 -1.89
N GLU A 190 15.56 35.69 -2.62
CA GLU A 190 14.28 36.34 -2.28
C GLU A 190 13.11 35.34 -2.15
N SER A 191 13.11 34.22 -2.89
CA SER A 191 12.06 33.20 -2.78
C SER A 191 11.99 32.61 -1.36
N LEU A 192 13.15 32.39 -0.75
CA LEU A 192 13.32 31.91 0.62
C LEU A 192 13.11 33.05 1.62
N LEU A 193 13.78 34.20 1.44
CA LEU A 193 13.77 35.29 2.43
C LEU A 193 12.39 35.92 2.65
N ARG A 194 11.55 36.02 1.61
CA ARG A 194 10.15 36.47 1.75
C ARG A 194 9.26 35.46 2.47
N ASN A 195 9.56 34.17 2.34
CA ASN A 195 8.68 33.09 2.75
C ASN A 195 9.16 32.40 4.04
N VAL A 196 10.15 32.99 4.71
CA VAL A 196 10.51 32.80 6.11
C VAL A 196 9.75 33.82 6.96
N GLN A 197 9.47 33.50 8.23
CA GLN A 197 8.83 34.45 9.14
C GLN A 197 9.83 35.53 9.57
N THR A 198 9.43 36.80 9.53
CA THR A 198 10.29 37.95 9.89
C THR A 198 10.91 37.82 11.29
N ARG A 199 10.19 37.24 12.26
CA ARG A 199 10.74 36.92 13.59
C ARG A 199 11.82 35.83 13.54
N ASP A 200 11.61 34.78 12.76
CA ASP A 200 12.55 33.67 12.59
C ASP A 200 13.83 34.16 11.88
N LEU A 201 13.70 34.99 10.84
CA LEU A 201 14.83 35.68 10.22
C LEU A 201 15.62 36.52 11.23
N LEU A 202 14.97 37.49 11.91
CA LEU A 202 15.64 38.45 12.80
C LEU A 202 16.17 37.83 14.12
N SER A 203 15.79 36.60 14.48
CA SER A 203 16.30 35.89 15.66
C SER A 203 17.13 34.64 15.34
N SER A 204 17.36 34.36 14.06
CA SER A 204 18.20 33.26 13.60
C SER A 204 19.69 33.53 13.87
N THR A 205 20.43 32.46 14.15
CA THR A 205 21.90 32.49 14.23
C THR A 205 22.60 32.74 12.89
N TYR A 206 21.86 32.81 11.77
CA TYR A 206 22.37 33.20 10.45
C TYR A 206 22.15 34.69 10.13
N TYR A 207 21.44 35.43 10.98
CA TYR A 207 21.11 36.83 10.70
C TYR A 207 22.34 37.75 10.65
N PRO A 208 23.36 37.63 11.53
CA PRO A 208 24.58 38.45 11.44
C PRO A 208 25.33 38.28 10.12
N GLU A 209 25.38 37.05 9.59
CA GLU A 209 26.07 36.68 8.35
C GLU A 209 25.26 37.12 7.13
N ILE A 210 23.94 36.98 7.15
CA ILE A 210 23.03 37.57 6.13
C ILE A 210 23.17 39.10 6.14
N GLN A 211 23.19 39.73 7.32
CA GLN A 211 23.29 41.18 7.45
C GLN A 211 24.62 41.71 6.89
N SER A 212 25.74 41.04 7.17
CA SER A 212 27.08 41.46 6.75
C SER A 212 27.42 41.04 5.32
N GLY A 213 27.22 39.77 4.96
CA GLY A 213 27.57 39.21 3.65
C GLY A 213 26.63 39.60 2.51
N LEU A 214 25.36 39.95 2.79
CA LEU A 214 24.36 40.32 1.78
C LEU A 214 23.81 41.74 2.00
N PHE A 215 23.13 41.99 3.12
CA PHE A 215 22.31 43.19 3.26
C PHE A 215 23.14 44.49 3.34
N ALA A 216 24.34 44.45 3.93
CA ALA A 216 25.25 45.60 3.98
C ALA A 216 25.64 46.08 2.57
N ALA A 217 25.92 45.14 1.65
CA ALA A 217 26.22 45.46 0.26
C ALA A 217 24.98 45.92 -0.54
N ALA A 218 23.82 45.28 -0.33
CA ALA A 218 22.57 45.70 -0.99
C ALA A 218 22.18 47.15 -0.59
N ARG A 219 22.32 47.50 0.69
CA ARG A 219 22.06 48.83 1.27
C ARG A 219 22.94 49.95 0.71
N LEU A 220 24.01 49.65 -0.03
CA LEU A 220 24.79 50.67 -0.78
C LEU A 220 23.98 51.32 -1.92
N THR A 221 22.86 50.71 -2.32
CA THR A 221 21.94 51.25 -3.34
C THR A 221 20.61 51.67 -2.70
N PRO A 222 19.95 52.76 -3.17
CA PRO A 222 18.64 53.15 -2.64
C PRO A 222 17.54 52.09 -2.82
N SER A 223 17.57 51.37 -3.94
CA SER A 223 16.67 50.24 -4.22
C SER A 223 16.93 49.05 -3.31
N GLY A 224 18.19 48.67 -3.09
CA GLY A 224 18.55 47.60 -2.17
C GLY A 224 18.28 47.92 -0.71
N ALA A 225 18.44 49.17 -0.28
CA ALA A 225 18.05 49.61 1.06
C ALA A 225 16.53 49.46 1.30
N ALA A 226 15.70 49.83 0.31
CA ALA A 226 14.26 49.62 0.37
C ALA A 226 13.86 48.14 0.29
N TRP A 227 14.56 47.34 -0.54
CA TRP A 227 14.35 45.88 -0.62
C TRP A 227 14.66 45.19 0.71
N VAL A 228 15.81 45.49 1.33
CA VAL A 228 16.19 44.92 2.64
C VAL A 228 15.17 45.28 3.71
N TRP A 229 14.73 46.55 3.77
CA TRP A 229 13.67 46.96 4.69
C TRP A 229 12.38 46.15 4.47
N ASN A 230 11.95 45.96 3.23
CA ASN A 230 10.76 45.19 2.90
C ASN A 230 10.85 43.71 3.31
N ILE A 231 12.05 43.12 3.34
CA ILE A 231 12.30 41.77 3.89
C ILE A 231 12.29 41.79 5.43
N GLU A 232 13.03 42.71 6.04
CA GLU A 232 13.15 42.87 7.50
C GLU A 232 11.85 43.31 8.19
N THR A 233 10.86 43.82 7.45
CA THR A 233 9.51 44.14 7.95
C THR A 233 8.39 43.41 7.21
N HIS A 234 8.68 42.29 6.54
CA HIS A 234 7.69 41.60 5.71
C HIS A 234 6.50 41.06 6.52
N THR A 235 5.34 40.95 5.87
CA THR A 235 4.18 40.18 6.33
C THR A 235 3.68 39.33 5.16
N TRP A 236 3.57 38.01 5.37
CA TRP A 236 3.19 37.07 4.31
C TRP A 236 1.81 37.40 3.72
N PRO A 237 1.70 37.62 2.38
CA PRO A 237 0.40 37.64 1.70
C PRO A 237 -0.10 36.19 1.54
N SER A 238 -1.28 35.98 0.91
CA SER A 238 -1.73 34.60 0.67
C SER A 238 -0.79 33.84 -0.29
N ILE A 239 -0.87 32.51 -0.30
CA ILE A 239 -0.02 31.70 -1.19
C ILE A 239 -0.30 32.02 -2.68
N PRO A 240 -1.56 32.16 -3.15
CA PRO A 240 -1.86 32.64 -4.49
C PRO A 240 -1.36 34.07 -4.80
N ASP A 241 -1.38 34.99 -3.83
CA ASP A 241 -0.88 36.35 -4.04
C ASP A 241 0.66 36.37 -4.21
N GLU A 242 1.38 35.59 -3.39
CA GLU A 242 2.84 35.44 -3.48
C GLU A 242 3.24 34.75 -4.79
N GLU A 243 2.53 33.70 -5.20
CA GLU A 243 2.70 33.09 -6.53
C GLU A 243 2.49 34.12 -7.64
N THR A 244 1.41 34.91 -7.56
CA THR A 244 1.10 35.95 -8.55
C THR A 244 2.22 36.98 -8.61
N PHE A 245 2.78 37.37 -7.47
CA PHE A 245 3.95 38.25 -7.40
C PHE A 245 5.19 37.62 -8.06
N TRP A 246 5.54 36.37 -7.76
CA TRP A 246 6.66 35.65 -8.39
C TRP A 246 6.50 35.60 -9.92
N ARG A 247 5.29 35.32 -10.39
CA ARG A 247 4.96 35.25 -11.83
C ARG A 247 5.15 36.59 -12.56
N THR A 248 5.08 37.74 -11.87
CA THR A 248 5.41 39.04 -12.50
C THR A 248 6.87 39.16 -12.95
N PHE A 249 7.79 38.39 -12.36
CA PHE A 249 9.21 38.34 -12.74
C PHE A 249 9.53 37.24 -13.76
N GLY A 250 8.51 36.52 -14.27
CA GLY A 250 8.67 35.40 -15.20
C GLY A 250 9.04 34.07 -14.53
N ILE A 251 8.98 34.00 -13.19
CA ILE A 251 9.18 32.77 -12.43
C ILE A 251 7.97 31.85 -12.63
N THR A 252 8.20 30.57 -12.94
CA THR A 252 7.14 29.61 -13.29
C THR A 252 7.25 28.25 -12.61
N ILE A 253 8.45 27.84 -12.18
CA ILE A 253 8.73 26.56 -11.52
C ILE A 253 9.60 26.74 -10.27
N PHE A 254 9.61 25.76 -9.38
CA PHE A 254 10.66 25.58 -8.38
C PHE A 254 11.31 24.20 -8.60
N LYS A 255 12.59 24.15 -8.96
CA LYS A 255 13.37 22.92 -9.09
C LYS A 255 14.66 23.02 -8.29
N ASN A 256 14.83 22.14 -7.30
CA ASN A 256 16.04 22.11 -6.47
C ASN A 256 17.20 21.37 -7.17
N THR A 257 18.42 21.54 -6.66
CA THR A 257 19.59 20.72 -7.03
C THR A 257 19.64 19.46 -6.17
N LEU A 258 20.28 18.39 -6.67
CA LEU A 258 20.60 17.23 -5.84
C LEU A 258 21.56 17.64 -4.71
N GLN A 259 21.26 17.19 -3.50
CA GLN A 259 22.17 17.16 -2.37
C GLN A 259 22.17 15.75 -1.77
N ASN A 260 23.24 15.33 -1.08
CA ASN A 260 23.26 14.06 -0.36
C ASN A 260 23.84 14.16 1.07
N TYR A 261 23.72 15.32 1.71
CA TYR A 261 24.02 15.49 3.15
C TYR A 261 22.87 14.97 4.01
N TYR A 262 21.64 15.24 3.59
CA TYR A 262 20.41 14.70 4.14
C TYR A 262 19.91 13.59 3.22
N LEU A 263 19.75 12.37 3.73
CA LEU A 263 19.03 11.31 3.04
C LEU A 263 17.54 11.56 3.29
N GLU A 264 16.80 11.91 2.24
CA GLU A 264 15.39 12.26 2.37
C GLU A 264 14.52 11.00 2.54
N GLY A 265 13.55 11.06 3.46
CA GLY A 265 12.71 9.92 3.81
C GLY A 265 11.54 9.69 2.86
N VAL A 266 10.97 8.49 2.92
CA VAL A 266 9.68 8.15 2.30
C VAL A 266 8.87 7.25 3.21
N GLU A 267 7.68 7.71 3.57
CA GLU A 267 6.62 6.89 4.16
C GLU A 267 5.52 6.72 3.10
N ASN A 268 5.14 5.49 2.77
CA ASN A 268 4.09 5.20 1.80
C ASN A 268 3.15 4.13 2.35
N SER A 269 1.85 4.31 2.13
CA SER A 269 0.83 3.35 2.57
C SER A 269 -0.21 3.06 1.48
N ILE A 270 -0.84 1.89 1.59
CA ILE A 270 -2.07 1.55 0.88
C ILE A 270 -3.24 1.48 1.86
N VAL A 271 -4.46 1.70 1.37
CA VAL A 271 -5.68 1.58 2.18
C VAL A 271 -6.37 0.25 1.86
N LEU A 272 -6.55 -0.63 2.84
CA LEU A 272 -7.49 -1.74 2.74
C LEU A 272 -8.89 -1.27 3.16
N VAL A 273 -9.91 -1.70 2.42
CA VAL A 273 -11.33 -1.46 2.74
C VAL A 273 -12.09 -2.77 2.76
N ASN A 274 -12.66 -3.11 3.92
CA ASN A 274 -13.46 -4.32 4.11
C ASN A 274 -14.94 -4.07 3.78
N ALA A 275 -15.77 -5.13 3.74
CA ALA A 275 -17.18 -5.02 3.37
C ALA A 275 -18.05 -4.17 4.33
N LEU A 276 -17.54 -3.79 5.52
CA LEU A 276 -18.20 -2.85 6.44
C LEU A 276 -17.90 -1.38 6.07
N GLY A 277 -17.11 -1.13 5.03
CA GLY A 277 -16.64 0.22 4.65
C GLY A 277 -15.52 0.75 5.54
N LEU A 278 -14.97 -0.07 6.45
CA LEU A 278 -13.89 0.34 7.35
C LEU A 278 -12.58 0.41 6.56
N ARG A 279 -11.91 1.57 6.64
CA ARG A 279 -10.66 1.90 5.95
C ARG A 279 -9.48 1.76 6.93
N GLN A 280 -8.47 0.98 6.57
CA GLN A 280 -7.28 0.74 7.39
C GLN A 280 -6.02 0.88 6.53
N ARG A 281 -4.96 1.51 7.06
CA ARG A 281 -3.70 1.71 6.33
C ARG A 281 -2.73 0.54 6.58
N ILE A 282 -1.96 0.21 5.55
CA ILE A 282 -0.81 -0.71 5.58
C ILE A 282 0.39 0.02 5.00
N THR A 283 1.53 -0.03 5.68
CA THR A 283 2.79 0.57 5.22
C THR A 283 3.45 -0.30 4.14
N VAL A 284 3.80 0.31 3.01
CA VAL A 284 4.44 -0.35 1.85
C VAL A 284 5.81 0.22 1.49
N ASN A 285 6.15 1.42 1.98
CA ASN A 285 7.50 1.96 1.97
C ASN A 285 7.72 2.74 3.28
N ASN A 286 8.87 2.58 3.91
CA ASN A 286 9.28 3.31 5.11
C ASN A 286 10.81 3.35 5.16
N ILE A 287 11.36 4.44 4.60
CA ILE A 287 12.77 4.79 4.69
C ILE A 287 12.85 6.05 5.56
N PRO A 288 13.46 6.00 6.76
CA PRO A 288 13.59 7.16 7.63
C PRO A 288 14.57 8.18 7.04
N ASN A 289 14.37 9.46 7.34
CA ASN A 289 15.32 10.50 6.95
C ASN A 289 16.57 10.47 7.85
N VAL A 290 17.75 10.71 7.26
CA VAL A 290 19.05 10.58 7.97
C VAL A 290 20.02 11.67 7.52
N MET A 291 20.49 12.51 8.45
CA MET A 291 21.65 13.37 8.20
C MET A 291 22.94 12.54 8.23
N ARG A 292 23.71 12.54 7.15
CA ARG A 292 24.97 11.81 7.04
C ARG A 292 26.08 12.50 7.85
N PRO A 293 27.15 11.77 8.24
CA PRO A 293 28.40 12.39 8.67
C PRO A 293 28.96 13.30 7.57
N LYS A 294 29.55 14.45 7.93
CA LYS A 294 30.15 15.40 6.95
C LYS A 294 31.15 14.74 5.99
N VAL A 295 31.90 13.73 6.46
CA VAL A 295 32.88 12.98 5.63
C VAL A 295 32.24 12.16 4.50
N ALA A 296 30.92 11.93 4.55
CA ALA A 296 30.17 11.22 3.52
C ALA A 296 29.26 12.15 2.70
N TRP A 297 29.31 13.48 2.92
CA TRP A 297 28.58 14.46 2.12
C TRP A 297 29.36 14.78 0.85
N THR A 298 29.20 13.93 -0.17
CA THR A 298 29.98 14.04 -1.40
C THR A 298 29.52 15.21 -2.27
N THR A 299 28.22 15.57 -2.30
CA THR A 299 27.76 16.74 -3.08
C THR A 299 28.29 18.09 -2.57
N ALA A 300 29.04 18.14 -1.46
CA ALA A 300 29.82 19.32 -1.09
C ALA A 300 30.79 19.74 -2.22
N TYR A 301 31.39 18.79 -2.92
CA TYR A 301 32.25 19.04 -4.09
C TYR A 301 31.50 19.58 -5.32
N ALA A 302 30.16 19.58 -5.30
CA ALA A 302 29.31 20.20 -6.31
C ALA A 302 28.76 21.55 -5.86
N PHE A 303 28.32 21.67 -4.60
CA PHE A 303 28.03 22.94 -3.93
C PHE A 303 28.17 22.81 -2.40
N CYS A 304 28.93 23.71 -1.78
CA CYS A 304 29.17 23.71 -0.34
C CYS A 304 28.01 24.25 0.52
N GLY A 305 26.89 24.70 -0.05
CA GLY A 305 25.71 25.11 0.71
C GLY A 305 25.78 26.55 1.24
N LEU A 306 24.70 27.32 1.05
CA LEU A 306 24.64 28.76 1.30
C LEU A 306 25.04 29.18 2.73
N TRP A 307 24.89 28.31 3.73
CA TRP A 307 25.32 28.59 5.10
C TRP A 307 26.85 28.59 5.26
N ASN A 308 27.58 27.78 4.48
CA ASN A 308 29.05 27.80 4.47
C ASN A 308 29.55 28.99 3.65
N ASP A 309 28.86 29.37 2.58
CA ASP A 309 29.15 30.60 1.81
C ASP A 309 29.03 31.84 2.73
N LEU A 310 27.95 31.95 3.49
CA LEU A 310 27.70 33.05 4.44
C LEU A 310 28.76 33.10 5.55
N ASP A 311 29.08 31.96 6.17
CA ASP A 311 30.15 31.85 7.17
C ASP A 311 31.52 32.28 6.58
N SER A 312 31.83 31.85 5.36
CA SER A 312 33.05 32.26 4.66
C SER A 312 33.06 33.76 4.34
N SER A 313 31.93 34.33 3.91
CA SER A 313 31.75 35.76 3.70
C SER A 313 32.04 36.55 4.97
N ALA A 314 31.54 36.08 6.13
CA ALA A 314 31.78 36.68 7.43
C ALA A 314 33.25 36.57 7.88
N GLN A 315 33.88 35.38 7.72
CA GLN A 315 35.29 35.15 8.06
C GLN A 315 36.25 36.10 7.33
N PHE A 316 36.00 36.40 6.05
CA PHE A 316 36.83 37.30 5.26
C PHE A 316 36.40 38.78 5.31
N GLY A 317 35.30 39.12 5.99
CA GLY A 317 34.69 40.46 5.93
C GLY A 317 34.22 40.85 4.51
N GLY A 318 33.95 39.84 3.68
CA GLY A 318 33.55 39.99 2.29
C GLY A 318 32.03 39.97 2.11
N SER A 319 31.61 40.09 0.84
CA SER A 319 30.20 39.93 0.44
C SER A 319 30.03 38.84 -0.62
N LEU A 320 28.88 38.16 -0.59
CA LEU A 320 28.45 37.24 -1.64
C LEU A 320 27.88 37.95 -2.88
N LEU A 321 27.58 39.26 -2.78
CA LEU A 321 27.06 40.02 -3.92
C LEU A 321 28.22 40.41 -4.84
N ARG A 322 28.18 39.95 -6.09
CA ARG A 322 29.29 40.11 -7.06
C ARG A 322 29.62 41.58 -7.34
N SER A 323 28.62 42.47 -7.22
CA SER A 323 28.73 43.92 -7.40
C SER A 323 29.30 44.68 -6.19
N ALA A 324 29.55 44.01 -5.05
CA ALA A 324 30.10 44.64 -3.86
C ALA A 324 31.60 44.96 -4.03
N PRO A 325 32.11 46.08 -3.48
CA PRO A 325 33.53 46.42 -3.54
C PRO A 325 34.42 45.46 -2.73
N ASN A 326 33.85 44.76 -1.75
CA ASN A 326 34.44 43.68 -0.96
C ASN A 326 33.86 42.31 -1.34
N SER A 327 33.38 42.11 -2.57
CA SER A 327 32.89 40.80 -3.00
C SER A 327 34.00 39.74 -2.90
N PHE A 328 33.65 38.48 -2.65
CA PHE A 328 34.63 37.38 -2.51
C PHE A 328 35.64 37.32 -3.68
N ILE A 329 35.15 37.63 -4.89
CA ILE A 329 35.93 37.69 -6.13
C ILE A 329 36.81 38.96 -6.20
N ALA A 330 36.31 40.10 -5.72
CA ALA A 330 37.09 41.34 -5.63
C ALA A 330 38.24 41.24 -4.59
N LEU A 331 38.07 40.39 -3.57
CA LEU A 331 39.13 40.00 -2.63
C LEU A 331 40.15 39.01 -3.23
N GLY A 332 39.94 38.54 -4.46
CA GLY A 332 40.82 37.59 -5.15
C GLY A 332 40.70 36.15 -4.66
N ILE A 333 39.63 35.80 -3.94
CA ILE A 333 39.42 34.47 -3.38
C ILE A 333 38.68 33.60 -4.42
N ASP A 334 39.24 32.44 -4.73
CA ASP A 334 38.63 31.42 -5.57
C ASP A 334 37.89 30.38 -4.71
N TRP A 335 36.65 30.06 -5.08
CA TRP A 335 35.75 29.22 -4.27
C TRP A 335 36.18 27.74 -4.24
N ASP A 336 36.68 27.22 -5.36
CA ASP A 336 37.23 25.86 -5.45
C ASP A 336 38.51 25.76 -4.60
N ALA A 337 39.45 26.69 -4.78
CA ALA A 337 40.68 26.72 -3.99
C ALA A 337 40.45 26.94 -2.48
N TRP A 338 39.39 27.64 -2.08
CA TRP A 338 39.02 27.84 -0.67
C TRP A 338 38.49 26.56 -0.02
N TYR A 339 37.51 25.89 -0.62
CA TYR A 339 36.87 24.72 -0.02
C TYR A 339 37.59 23.39 -0.30
N CYS A 340 38.20 23.26 -1.48
CA CYS A 340 38.75 22.00 -1.99
C CYS A 340 40.29 22.02 -2.12
N GLY A 341 40.89 23.21 -2.19
CA GLY A 341 42.35 23.38 -2.27
C GLY A 341 42.95 22.98 -3.64
N SER A 342 44.13 23.50 -3.95
CA SER A 342 44.79 23.29 -5.25
C SER A 342 45.34 21.88 -5.51
N ALA A 343 45.32 20.99 -4.52
CA ALA A 343 45.74 19.60 -4.65
C ALA A 343 44.74 18.77 -5.49
N GLY A 344 45.19 17.59 -5.94
CA GLY A 344 44.36 16.66 -6.72
C GLY A 344 45.17 15.52 -7.36
N THR A 345 44.48 14.71 -8.16
CA THR A 345 45.03 13.73 -9.10
C THR A 345 44.72 14.17 -10.55
N PRO A 346 45.22 13.47 -11.59
CA PRO A 346 44.78 13.71 -12.97
C PRO A 346 43.25 13.72 -13.15
N GLY A 347 42.51 12.88 -12.40
CA GLY A 347 41.04 12.95 -12.34
C GLY A 347 40.51 14.30 -11.86
N THR A 348 41.06 14.85 -10.77
CA THR A 348 40.70 16.19 -10.27
C THR A 348 41.01 17.28 -11.31
N ALA A 349 42.15 17.18 -12.00
CA ALA A 349 42.54 18.13 -13.04
C ALA A 349 41.64 18.07 -14.28
N LEU A 350 41.20 16.87 -14.68
CA LEU A 350 40.24 16.69 -15.77
C LEU A 350 38.84 17.21 -15.41
N ILE A 351 38.36 16.99 -14.18
CA ILE A 351 37.09 17.58 -13.70
C ILE A 351 37.17 19.11 -13.77
N ARG A 352 38.20 19.70 -13.16
CA ARG A 352 38.42 21.16 -13.12
C ARG A 352 38.58 21.78 -14.51
N SER A 353 39.23 21.11 -15.46
CA SER A 353 39.48 21.66 -16.80
C SER A 353 38.38 21.41 -17.83
N GLN A 354 37.55 20.36 -17.66
CA GLN A 354 36.54 19.97 -18.66
C GLN A 354 35.10 20.20 -18.20
N LEU A 355 34.78 20.04 -16.91
CA LEU A 355 33.41 20.23 -16.38
C LEU A 355 33.24 21.63 -15.79
N GLY A 356 34.07 21.98 -14.81
CA GLY A 356 34.02 23.23 -14.07
C GLY A 356 34.85 23.15 -12.78
N PRO A 357 35.13 24.29 -12.11
CA PRO A 357 35.69 24.27 -10.76
C PRO A 357 34.79 23.49 -9.79
N LEU A 358 35.40 22.85 -8.79
CA LEU A 358 34.65 22.19 -7.72
C LEU A 358 33.87 23.24 -6.91
N THR A 359 32.80 22.79 -6.25
CA THR A 359 31.78 23.61 -5.55
C THR A 359 30.95 24.53 -6.44
N ILE A 360 31.10 24.44 -7.78
CA ILE A 360 30.39 25.25 -8.78
C ILE A 360 29.77 24.34 -9.87
N ILE A 361 29.16 23.23 -9.44
CA ILE A 361 28.51 22.23 -10.30
C ILE A 361 27.05 22.05 -9.84
N ASP A 362 26.10 22.37 -10.71
CA ASP A 362 24.68 22.10 -10.45
C ASP A 362 24.34 20.67 -10.87
N ILE A 363 23.47 19.99 -10.10
CA ILE A 363 23.10 18.58 -10.36
C ILE A 363 21.58 18.47 -10.43
N TYR A 364 21.05 18.11 -11.59
CA TYR A 364 19.61 17.96 -11.79
C TYR A 364 19.22 16.52 -12.12
N LEU A 365 18.14 16.02 -11.48
CA LEU A 365 17.53 14.75 -11.86
C LEU A 365 16.94 14.85 -13.28
N VAL A 366 17.19 13.80 -14.08
CA VAL A 366 16.60 13.57 -15.40
C VAL A 366 15.47 12.54 -15.24
N PRO A 367 14.23 12.85 -15.67
CA PRO A 367 13.11 11.91 -15.58
C PRO A 367 13.23 10.80 -16.63
N VAL A 368 12.67 9.63 -16.32
CA VAL A 368 12.56 8.50 -17.24
C VAL A 368 11.57 8.86 -18.37
N PRO A 369 11.91 8.65 -19.66
CA PRO A 369 10.97 8.90 -20.76
C PRO A 369 9.72 8.02 -20.68
N ALA A 370 8.53 8.61 -20.87
CA ALA A 370 7.25 7.90 -20.77
C ALA A 370 7.18 6.63 -21.66
N ARG A 371 7.73 6.69 -22.88
CA ARG A 371 7.74 5.54 -23.80
C ARG A 371 8.61 4.38 -23.31
N LEU A 372 9.59 4.60 -22.44
CA LEU A 372 10.39 3.54 -21.83
C LEU A 372 9.56 2.76 -20.80
N PHE A 373 8.70 3.44 -20.02
CA PHE A 373 7.70 2.77 -19.18
C PHE A 373 6.68 1.99 -20.02
N ASP A 374 6.17 2.57 -21.12
CA ASP A 374 5.27 1.84 -22.04
C ASP A 374 5.90 0.55 -22.60
N LEU A 375 7.19 0.61 -22.97
CA LEU A 375 7.93 -0.52 -23.50
C LEU A 375 8.15 -1.61 -22.43
N ILE A 376 8.48 -1.22 -21.20
CA ILE A 376 8.66 -2.15 -20.06
C ILE A 376 7.32 -2.78 -19.62
N SER A 377 6.25 -1.98 -19.56
CA SER A 377 4.89 -2.49 -19.30
C SER A 377 4.43 -3.48 -20.38
N THR A 378 4.78 -3.22 -21.66
CA THR A 378 4.53 -4.16 -22.76
C THR A 378 5.35 -5.44 -22.59
N PHE A 379 6.62 -5.35 -22.19
CA PHE A 379 7.49 -6.49 -21.88
C PHE A 379 6.96 -7.34 -20.71
N HIS A 380 6.58 -6.73 -19.59
CA HIS A 380 5.97 -7.43 -18.44
C HIS A 380 4.69 -8.15 -18.85
N THR A 381 3.83 -7.49 -19.62
CA THR A 381 2.59 -8.09 -20.14
C THR A 381 2.89 -9.29 -21.03
N ALA A 382 3.91 -9.21 -21.90
CA ALA A 382 4.34 -10.33 -22.74
C ALA A 382 4.98 -11.48 -21.94
N LEU A 383 5.77 -11.17 -20.90
CA LEU A 383 6.48 -12.16 -20.09
C LEU A 383 5.53 -12.91 -19.15
N PHE A 384 4.83 -12.21 -18.26
CA PHE A 384 4.04 -12.85 -17.20
C PHE A 384 2.79 -13.58 -17.72
N SER A 385 2.23 -13.14 -18.85
CA SER A 385 1.14 -13.87 -19.52
C SER A 385 1.55 -15.26 -20.04
N GLN A 386 2.82 -15.46 -20.39
CA GLN A 386 3.37 -16.76 -20.80
C GLN A 386 3.84 -17.59 -19.60
N LEU A 387 4.51 -16.94 -18.62
CA LEU A 387 4.97 -17.60 -17.40
C LEU A 387 3.81 -18.17 -16.55
N ALA A 388 2.60 -17.63 -16.69
CA ALA A 388 1.39 -18.17 -16.06
C ALA A 388 1.08 -19.63 -16.44
N ALA A 389 1.63 -20.14 -17.55
CA ALA A 389 1.50 -21.54 -17.98
C ALA A 389 2.72 -22.43 -17.62
N SER A 390 3.93 -21.86 -17.56
CA SER A 390 5.16 -22.58 -17.21
C SER A 390 6.25 -21.58 -16.83
N ASN A 391 6.84 -21.75 -15.64
CA ASN A 391 7.81 -20.81 -15.05
C ASN A 391 9.16 -21.44 -14.64
N SER A 392 9.31 -22.76 -14.72
CA SER A 392 10.49 -23.51 -14.25
C SER A 392 11.80 -22.94 -14.77
N ASP A 393 11.88 -22.72 -16.08
CA ASP A 393 13.10 -22.31 -16.77
C ASP A 393 13.48 -20.87 -16.42
N TYR A 394 12.48 -20.02 -16.15
CA TYR A 394 12.67 -18.64 -15.71
C TYR A 394 13.16 -18.56 -14.26
N MET A 395 12.62 -19.42 -13.38
CA MET A 395 13.07 -19.52 -11.99
C MET A 395 14.46 -20.17 -11.85
N ALA A 396 14.89 -20.95 -12.83
CA ALA A 396 16.20 -21.61 -12.88
C ALA A 396 17.35 -20.72 -13.41
N LEU A 397 17.08 -19.48 -13.85
CA LEU A 397 18.11 -18.55 -14.32
C LEU A 397 18.93 -17.98 -13.15
N GLU A 398 20.26 -18.15 -13.20
CA GLU A 398 21.22 -17.53 -12.28
C GLU A 398 21.26 -15.99 -12.46
N GLU A 399 21.38 -15.21 -11.38
CA GLU A 399 21.46 -13.73 -11.40
C GLU A 399 22.83 -13.19 -10.92
N PRO A 400 23.96 -13.59 -11.54
CA PRO A 400 25.30 -13.26 -11.06
C PRO A 400 25.68 -11.79 -11.25
N ILE A 401 26.65 -11.34 -10.45
CA ILE A 401 27.36 -10.07 -10.66
C ILE A 401 28.59 -10.34 -11.53
N VAL A 402 28.82 -9.46 -12.51
CA VAL A 402 30.01 -9.46 -13.38
C VAL A 402 30.61 -8.06 -13.42
N HIS A 403 31.94 -7.96 -13.59
CA HIS A 403 32.58 -6.68 -13.87
C HIS A 403 32.39 -6.34 -15.34
N ALA A 404 31.91 -5.14 -15.67
CA ALA A 404 31.68 -4.68 -17.04
C ALA A 404 32.74 -3.65 -17.44
N THR A 405 33.26 -3.74 -18.66
CA THR A 405 34.28 -2.81 -19.17
C THR A 405 34.13 -2.62 -20.68
N PRO A 406 33.84 -1.40 -21.16
CA PRO A 406 33.76 -1.10 -22.59
C PRO A 406 35.08 -1.40 -23.31
N ARG A 407 35.02 -2.04 -24.48
CA ARG A 407 36.24 -2.43 -25.25
C ARG A 407 37.15 -1.24 -25.57
N SER A 408 36.56 -0.07 -25.83
CA SER A 408 37.25 1.19 -26.11
C SER A 408 38.11 1.69 -24.94
N TRP A 409 37.77 1.30 -23.71
CA TRP A 409 38.48 1.72 -22.49
C TRP A 409 39.68 0.81 -22.18
N VAL A 410 39.74 -0.42 -22.74
CA VAL A 410 40.84 -1.38 -22.51
C VAL A 410 42.01 -1.10 -23.44
N GLN A 411 43.03 -0.41 -22.94
CA GLN A 411 44.28 -0.14 -23.66
C GLN A 411 45.50 -0.43 -22.77
N PRO A 412 46.70 -0.67 -23.34
CA PRO A 412 47.93 -0.82 -22.56
C PRO A 412 48.15 0.36 -21.62
N ASN A 413 48.83 0.11 -20.49
CA ASN A 413 49.25 1.13 -19.52
C ASN A 413 48.13 2.02 -18.93
N THR A 414 46.85 1.70 -19.15
CA THR A 414 45.72 2.52 -18.69
C THR A 414 45.53 2.44 -17.19
N VAL A 415 45.36 3.60 -16.55
CA VAL A 415 44.90 3.73 -15.15
C VAL A 415 43.69 4.65 -15.06
N TYR A 416 42.78 4.33 -14.15
CA TYR A 416 41.50 5.02 -13.97
C TYR A 416 41.44 5.72 -12.60
N TYR A 417 40.74 6.85 -12.53
CA TYR A 417 40.59 7.69 -11.31
C TYR A 417 39.14 7.80 -10.81
N GLY A 418 38.17 7.24 -11.54
CA GLY A 418 36.76 7.15 -11.13
C GLY A 418 35.78 7.57 -12.21
N GLY A 419 34.48 7.36 -11.94
CA GLY A 419 33.34 7.78 -12.78
C GLY A 419 32.28 8.58 -12.03
N ASN A 420 32.63 9.16 -10.89
CA ASN A 420 31.76 9.94 -10.02
C ASN A 420 32.31 11.40 -9.88
N PRO A 421 31.62 12.43 -10.42
CA PRO A 421 32.13 13.82 -10.39
C PRO A 421 32.28 14.41 -8.98
N VAL A 422 31.53 13.89 -8.01
CA VAL A 422 31.62 14.30 -6.60
C VAL A 422 32.57 13.43 -5.78
N CYS A 423 33.38 12.58 -6.43
CA CYS A 423 34.52 11.88 -5.84
C CYS A 423 35.84 12.29 -6.52
N ALA A 424 36.06 13.60 -6.63
CA ALA A 424 37.12 14.20 -7.45
C ALA A 424 38.57 13.82 -7.08
N TYR A 425 38.80 13.13 -5.96
CA TYR A 425 40.14 12.80 -5.41
C TYR A 425 40.51 11.31 -5.51
N GLY A 426 39.84 10.54 -6.38
CA GLY A 426 40.17 9.14 -6.64
C GLY A 426 41.64 8.95 -7.08
N LYS A 427 42.25 7.86 -6.62
CA LYS A 427 43.63 7.46 -6.94
C LYS A 427 43.66 6.62 -8.23
N ALA A 428 44.85 6.51 -8.84
CA ALA A 428 45.04 5.64 -10.00
C ALA A 428 44.80 4.16 -9.64
N MET A 429 43.87 3.51 -10.35
CA MET A 429 43.53 2.10 -10.18
C MET A 429 43.63 1.35 -11.53
N PRO A 430 43.97 0.05 -11.53
CA PRO A 430 44.16 -0.74 -12.75
C PRO A 430 42.85 -1.29 -13.35
N PHE A 431 41.69 -0.84 -12.87
CA PHE A 431 40.37 -1.30 -13.30
C PHE A 431 39.37 -0.15 -13.41
N VAL A 432 38.40 -0.31 -14.31
CA VAL A 432 37.25 0.60 -14.47
C VAL A 432 36.41 0.58 -13.19
N GLN A 433 36.08 1.77 -12.69
CA GLN A 433 35.44 1.97 -11.39
C GLN A 433 33.94 2.22 -11.54
N ALA A 434 33.18 1.94 -10.48
CA ALA A 434 31.75 2.22 -10.45
C ALA A 434 31.43 3.69 -10.84
N PRO A 435 30.36 3.93 -11.63
CA PRO A 435 29.86 5.28 -11.89
C PRO A 435 29.19 5.87 -10.63
N PHE A 436 28.91 7.17 -10.66
CA PHE A 436 28.24 7.93 -9.59
C PHE A 436 27.14 7.14 -8.84
N GLY A 437 27.19 7.09 -7.51
CA GLY A 437 26.09 6.68 -6.65
C GLY A 437 25.68 7.80 -5.70
N TYR A 438 24.37 7.99 -5.53
CA TYR A 438 23.83 8.97 -4.57
C TYR A 438 24.30 8.68 -3.13
N TYR A 439 24.40 7.39 -2.77
CA TYR A 439 24.88 6.91 -1.47
C TYR A 439 26.41 6.75 -1.38
N ASP A 440 27.21 7.09 -2.41
CA ASP A 440 28.67 7.00 -2.33
C ASP A 440 29.21 7.96 -1.24
N ASP A 441 30.31 7.57 -0.60
CA ASP A 441 31.06 8.36 0.40
C ASP A 441 32.49 8.71 -0.05
N CYS A 442 32.87 8.29 -1.26
CA CYS A 442 34.21 8.37 -1.84
C CYS A 442 35.34 7.67 -1.06
N GLY A 443 35.03 6.89 -0.01
CA GLY A 443 36.01 6.17 0.79
C GLY A 443 36.53 4.89 0.14
N LEU A 444 35.73 4.27 -0.74
CA LEU A 444 36.06 3.03 -1.44
C LEU A 444 36.02 3.19 -2.96
N GLN A 445 37.06 2.70 -3.62
CA GLN A 445 37.26 2.74 -5.07
C GLN A 445 36.93 1.37 -5.70
N SER A 446 35.64 1.01 -5.75
CA SER A 446 35.15 -0.31 -6.22
C SER A 446 35.14 -0.46 -7.75
N PRO A 447 35.29 -1.68 -8.30
CA PRO A 447 35.12 -1.97 -9.72
C PRO A 447 33.73 -1.59 -10.27
N HIS A 448 33.61 -1.47 -11.59
CA HIS A 448 32.31 -1.34 -12.25
C HIS A 448 31.61 -2.69 -12.38
N GLU A 449 30.62 -2.90 -11.51
CA GLU A 449 29.78 -4.09 -11.48
C GLU A 449 28.45 -3.87 -12.23
N ILE A 450 27.95 -4.94 -12.85
CA ILE A 450 26.58 -5.08 -13.37
C ILE A 450 26.05 -6.46 -12.94
N GLN A 451 24.80 -6.53 -12.49
CA GLN A 451 24.13 -7.79 -12.17
C GLN A 451 23.29 -8.26 -13.35
N LEU A 452 23.48 -9.50 -13.77
CA LEU A 452 22.72 -10.16 -14.84
C LEU A 452 21.37 -10.68 -14.31
N MET A 453 20.52 -9.77 -13.85
CA MET A 453 19.17 -10.12 -13.35
C MET A 453 18.30 -10.66 -14.50
N ARG A 454 17.35 -11.54 -14.17
CA ARG A 454 16.46 -12.22 -15.12
C ARG A 454 15.71 -11.24 -16.01
N GLU A 455 15.04 -10.27 -15.38
CA GLU A 455 14.19 -9.32 -16.08
C GLU A 455 15.00 -8.35 -16.95
N THR A 456 16.12 -7.80 -16.45
CA THR A 456 16.98 -6.89 -17.24
C THR A 456 17.60 -7.61 -18.43
N THR A 457 18.07 -8.85 -18.25
CA THR A 457 18.68 -9.66 -19.31
C THR A 457 17.65 -10.05 -20.38
N LEU A 458 16.45 -10.49 -19.97
CA LEU A 458 15.37 -10.81 -20.90
C LEU A 458 14.82 -9.56 -21.60
N PHE A 459 14.78 -8.40 -20.93
CA PHE A 459 14.41 -7.12 -21.53
C PHE A 459 15.44 -6.69 -22.58
N ALA A 460 16.74 -6.83 -22.31
CA ALA A 460 17.79 -6.54 -23.29
C ALA A 460 17.71 -7.45 -24.54
N PHE A 461 17.36 -8.74 -24.39
CA PHE A 461 17.04 -9.59 -25.54
C PHE A 461 15.74 -9.18 -26.26
N PHE A 462 14.75 -8.66 -25.54
CA PHE A 462 13.46 -8.21 -26.09
C PHE A 462 13.55 -6.91 -26.88
N THR A 463 14.39 -5.97 -26.46
CA THR A 463 14.68 -4.75 -27.22
C THR A 463 15.72 -4.98 -28.32
N ARG A 464 16.67 -5.91 -28.11
CA ARG A 464 17.70 -6.28 -29.08
C ARG A 464 18.07 -7.77 -28.97
N PRO A 465 17.56 -8.63 -29.86
CA PRO A 465 18.00 -10.03 -29.96
C PRO A 465 19.49 -10.12 -30.31
N ALA A 466 20.34 -10.38 -29.30
CA ALA A 466 21.78 -10.45 -29.48
C ALA A 466 22.17 -11.70 -30.28
N GLN A 467 22.51 -11.51 -31.57
CA GLN A 467 22.90 -12.59 -32.49
C GLN A 467 24.19 -13.32 -32.05
N HIS A 468 25.07 -12.62 -31.30
CA HIS A 468 26.31 -13.16 -30.76
C HIS A 468 26.48 -12.75 -29.29
N THR A 469 26.11 -13.63 -28.37
CA THR A 469 26.30 -13.43 -26.91
C THR A 469 27.77 -13.32 -26.54
N ASP A 470 28.67 -14.01 -27.24
CA ASP A 470 30.12 -13.93 -27.07
C ASP A 470 30.65 -12.50 -27.20
N ALA A 471 30.08 -11.70 -28.11
CA ALA A 471 30.49 -10.31 -28.31
C ALA A 471 30.16 -9.42 -27.10
N VAL A 472 29.07 -9.74 -26.40
CA VAL A 472 28.66 -9.09 -25.14
C VAL A 472 29.55 -9.57 -23.99
N CYS A 473 29.78 -10.87 -23.88
CA CYS A 473 30.54 -11.46 -22.78
C CYS A 473 32.04 -11.14 -22.81
N ALA A 474 32.64 -10.89 -23.98
CA ALA A 474 34.03 -10.41 -24.08
C ALA A 474 34.26 -8.97 -23.56
N MET A 475 33.23 -8.32 -22.99
CA MET A 475 33.33 -7.07 -22.20
C MET A 475 33.11 -7.30 -20.70
N MET A 476 33.00 -8.56 -20.28
CA MET A 476 32.62 -8.95 -18.92
C MET A 476 33.62 -9.90 -18.29
N PHE A 477 33.82 -9.77 -16.99
CA PHE A 477 34.63 -10.70 -16.20
C PHE A 477 33.85 -11.26 -15.01
N PRO A 478 33.82 -12.59 -14.80
CA PRO A 478 34.36 -13.64 -15.66
C PRO A 478 33.49 -13.90 -16.90
N GLU A 479 34.12 -13.97 -18.08
CA GLU A 479 33.42 -14.19 -19.36
C GLU A 479 32.60 -15.49 -19.38
N THR A 480 33.13 -16.58 -18.81
CA THR A 480 32.47 -17.90 -18.75
C THR A 480 31.18 -17.90 -17.93
N THR A 481 31.08 -17.01 -16.93
CA THR A 481 29.84 -16.78 -16.17
C THR A 481 28.80 -16.10 -17.05
N CYS A 482 29.18 -15.01 -17.73
CA CYS A 482 28.31 -14.33 -18.69
C CYS A 482 27.80 -15.29 -19.78
N GLN A 483 28.69 -16.05 -20.42
CA GLN A 483 28.33 -16.97 -21.50
C GLN A 483 27.28 -17.98 -21.02
N ARG A 484 27.41 -18.54 -19.81
CA ARG A 484 26.40 -19.44 -19.24
C ARG A 484 25.06 -18.73 -19.03
N THR A 485 25.05 -17.58 -18.37
CA THR A 485 23.82 -16.85 -18.03
C THR A 485 23.09 -16.35 -19.28
N LEU A 486 23.80 -15.75 -20.24
CA LEU A 486 23.18 -15.25 -21.48
C LEU A 486 22.69 -16.39 -22.39
N ASN A 487 23.39 -17.54 -22.43
CA ASN A 487 22.95 -18.69 -23.23
C ASN A 487 21.77 -19.46 -22.60
N ALA A 488 21.58 -19.39 -21.28
CA ALA A 488 20.36 -19.85 -20.63
C ALA A 488 19.20 -18.86 -20.84
N ALA A 489 19.46 -17.57 -20.63
CA ALA A 489 18.46 -16.51 -20.81
C ALA A 489 17.98 -16.40 -22.26
N SER A 490 18.83 -16.64 -23.27
CA SER A 490 18.42 -16.63 -24.68
C SER A 490 17.44 -17.76 -25.04
N GLN A 491 17.54 -18.92 -24.39
CA GLN A 491 16.59 -20.04 -24.55
C GLN A 491 15.23 -19.69 -23.92
N VAL A 492 15.23 -19.12 -22.72
CA VAL A 492 14.02 -18.61 -22.04
C VAL A 492 13.37 -17.50 -22.89
N PHE A 493 14.15 -16.56 -23.40
CA PHE A 493 13.69 -15.51 -24.31
C PHE A 493 13.06 -16.10 -25.59
N ALA A 494 13.74 -17.02 -26.28
CA ALA A 494 13.23 -17.62 -27.51
C ALA A 494 11.92 -18.40 -27.28
N ARG A 495 11.79 -19.06 -26.12
CA ARG A 495 10.60 -19.82 -25.73
C ARG A 495 9.38 -18.95 -25.41
N TYR A 496 9.55 -17.87 -24.65
CA TYR A 496 8.42 -17.09 -24.12
C TYR A 496 8.19 -15.74 -24.81
N LEU A 497 9.23 -15.09 -25.34
CA LEU A 497 9.18 -13.69 -25.81
C LEU A 497 9.50 -13.50 -27.30
N GLY A 498 10.27 -14.41 -27.90
CA GLY A 498 10.72 -14.33 -29.30
C GLY A 498 9.63 -13.97 -30.33
N PRO A 499 8.44 -14.61 -30.32
CA PRO A 499 7.35 -14.29 -31.25
C PRO A 499 6.80 -12.86 -31.12
N VAL A 500 6.86 -12.26 -29.92
CA VAL A 500 6.39 -10.90 -29.65
C VAL A 500 7.47 -9.88 -30.04
N ALA A 501 8.72 -10.15 -29.67
CA ALA A 501 9.88 -9.31 -29.97
C ALA A 501 10.12 -9.14 -31.48
N SER A 502 9.92 -10.22 -32.27
CA SER A 502 10.08 -10.21 -33.74
C SER A 502 8.94 -9.50 -34.50
N SER A 503 7.99 -8.87 -33.83
CA SER A 503 6.89 -8.15 -34.49
C SER A 503 7.29 -6.72 -34.88
N THR A 504 6.88 -6.27 -36.08
CA THR A 504 7.19 -4.92 -36.59
C THR A 504 6.76 -3.81 -35.62
N ASN A 505 5.62 -4.01 -34.95
CA ASN A 505 5.11 -3.10 -33.92
C ASN A 505 6.07 -2.96 -32.72
N MET A 506 6.82 -4.01 -32.38
CA MET A 506 7.83 -3.94 -31.33
C MET A 506 9.08 -3.20 -31.80
N THR A 507 9.56 -3.47 -33.02
CA THR A 507 10.68 -2.74 -33.62
C THR A 507 10.42 -1.23 -33.63
N THR A 508 9.22 -0.80 -34.04
CA THR A 508 8.81 0.62 -34.01
C THR A 508 8.72 1.18 -32.58
N ARG A 509 8.30 0.40 -31.58
CA ARG A 509 8.31 0.82 -30.16
C ARG A 509 9.73 1.06 -29.65
N VAL A 510 10.66 0.15 -29.92
CA VAL A 510 12.08 0.29 -29.54
C VAL A 510 12.70 1.51 -30.22
N GLN A 511 12.44 1.72 -31.51
CA GLN A 511 12.89 2.92 -32.25
C GLN A 511 12.33 4.22 -31.64
N ASN A 512 11.04 4.25 -31.28
CA ASN A 512 10.44 5.43 -30.63
C ASN A 512 11.04 5.72 -29.24
N VAL A 513 11.50 4.70 -28.50
CA VAL A 513 12.22 4.90 -27.24
C VAL A 513 13.64 5.41 -27.49
N LEU A 514 14.35 4.91 -28.51
CA LEU A 514 15.66 5.45 -28.90
C LEU A 514 15.59 6.93 -29.28
N LEU A 515 14.54 7.36 -29.99
CA LEU A 515 14.32 8.78 -30.31
C LEU A 515 14.17 9.68 -29.08
N ASP A 516 13.63 9.16 -27.96
CA ASP A 516 13.48 9.92 -26.71
C ASP A 516 14.72 9.82 -25.80
N VAL A 517 15.47 8.70 -25.85
CA VAL A 517 16.64 8.45 -24.99
C VAL A 517 17.93 9.05 -25.57
N LEU A 518 18.16 8.98 -26.89
CA LEU A 518 19.40 9.47 -27.51
C LEU A 518 19.66 10.97 -27.25
N PRO A 519 18.66 11.89 -27.31
CA PRO A 519 18.89 13.32 -27.03
C PRO A 519 19.31 13.63 -25.59
N LEU A 520 19.07 12.73 -24.63
CA LEU A 520 19.48 12.90 -23.24
C LEU A 520 20.99 12.71 -23.04
N ASN A 521 21.67 12.07 -24.00
CA ASN A 521 23.10 11.76 -23.99
C ASN A 521 23.57 11.02 -22.71
N VAL A 522 22.78 10.04 -22.27
CA VAL A 522 23.05 9.29 -21.03
C VAL A 522 24.26 8.38 -21.22
N SER A 523 25.25 8.52 -20.33
CA SER A 523 26.54 7.83 -20.43
C SER A 523 27.08 7.38 -19.08
N PHE A 524 28.07 6.48 -19.12
CA PHE A 524 29.08 6.35 -18.08
C PHE A 524 30.35 7.06 -18.53
N ILE A 525 31.15 7.52 -17.55
CA ILE A 525 32.46 8.11 -17.78
C ILE A 525 33.53 7.44 -16.91
N GLN A 526 34.79 7.56 -17.32
CA GLN A 526 35.95 7.45 -16.44
C GLN A 526 36.93 8.58 -16.72
N TRP A 527 37.53 9.15 -15.68
CA TRP A 527 38.81 9.84 -15.83
C TRP A 527 39.92 8.81 -15.88
N ALA A 528 40.79 8.90 -16.88
CA ALA A 528 41.87 7.94 -17.08
C ALA A 528 43.14 8.61 -17.61
N THR A 529 44.28 7.99 -17.34
CA THR A 529 45.53 8.24 -18.07
C THR A 529 45.76 7.01 -18.96
N VAL A 530 45.79 7.21 -20.28
CA VAL A 530 46.03 6.17 -21.30
C VAL A 530 47.33 6.51 -22.02
N ASP A 531 48.31 5.60 -22.01
CA ASP A 531 49.66 5.84 -22.56
C ASP A 531 50.30 7.20 -22.17
N ASN A 532 50.11 7.60 -20.91
CA ASN A 532 50.54 8.88 -20.31
C ASN A 532 49.78 10.14 -20.81
N ILE A 533 48.62 9.96 -21.44
CA ILE A 533 47.70 11.05 -21.83
C ILE A 533 46.46 11.02 -20.95
N ASP A 534 46.28 12.06 -20.15
CA ASP A 534 45.11 12.30 -19.30
C ASP A 534 43.89 12.65 -20.17
N GLN A 535 42.82 11.87 -20.05
CA GLN A 535 41.60 12.04 -20.85
C GLN A 535 40.34 11.53 -20.13
N ILE A 536 39.16 11.94 -20.65
CA ILE A 536 37.87 11.43 -20.20
C ILE A 536 37.39 10.37 -21.20
N LEU A 537 37.23 9.15 -20.71
CA LEU A 537 36.64 8.05 -21.45
C LEU A 537 35.12 8.11 -21.28
N TYR A 538 34.38 8.13 -22.40
CA TYR A 538 32.92 8.13 -22.43
C TYR A 538 32.39 6.80 -22.97
N GLN A 539 31.21 6.40 -22.51
CA GLN A 539 30.43 5.30 -23.07
C GLN A 539 28.94 5.64 -22.95
N ALA A 540 28.28 5.88 -24.09
CA ALA A 540 26.83 6.05 -24.13
C ALA A 540 26.12 4.73 -23.74
N MET A 541 24.92 4.83 -23.17
CA MET A 541 24.12 3.64 -22.84
C MET A 541 23.73 2.88 -24.12
N VAL A 542 23.12 3.59 -25.08
CA VAL A 542 22.67 3.05 -26.37
C VAL A 542 23.09 3.99 -27.50
N GLY A 543 23.49 3.44 -28.65
CA GLY A 543 23.94 4.22 -29.81
C GLY A 543 22.92 4.31 -30.96
N LEU A 544 23.18 5.19 -31.93
CA LEU A 544 22.45 5.19 -33.21
C LEU A 544 22.70 3.90 -34.00
N GLU A 545 23.94 3.41 -33.98
CA GLU A 545 24.33 2.10 -34.52
C GLU A 545 24.12 0.96 -33.49
N SER A 546 23.00 1.00 -32.74
CA SER A 546 22.67 0.03 -31.68
C SER A 546 22.66 -1.44 -32.14
N GLU A 547 22.61 -1.71 -33.45
CA GLU A 547 22.66 -3.08 -33.99
C GLU A 547 24.08 -3.66 -33.96
N SER A 548 25.12 -2.85 -34.20
CA SER A 548 26.52 -3.30 -34.33
C SER A 548 27.31 -3.25 -33.01
N ASP A 549 27.10 -2.23 -32.17
CA ASP A 549 27.79 -2.05 -30.89
C ASP A 549 27.35 -3.11 -29.84
N PRO A 550 28.22 -3.99 -29.31
CA PRO A 550 27.83 -4.93 -28.27
C PRO A 550 27.40 -4.28 -26.95
N TRP A 551 27.91 -3.08 -26.60
CA TRP A 551 27.63 -2.42 -25.32
C TRP A 551 26.15 -2.04 -25.17
N SER A 552 25.48 -1.67 -26.26
CA SER A 552 24.06 -1.32 -26.25
C SER A 552 23.14 -2.42 -25.68
N PHE A 553 23.58 -3.68 -25.57
CA PHE A 553 22.87 -4.72 -24.79
C PHE A 553 22.86 -4.40 -23.28
N LEU A 554 24.02 -4.06 -22.71
CA LEU A 554 24.13 -3.57 -21.33
C LEU A 554 23.36 -2.26 -21.14
N GLY A 555 23.37 -1.38 -22.15
CA GLY A 555 22.55 -0.17 -22.18
C GLY A 555 21.07 -0.42 -21.92
N TRP A 556 20.48 -1.41 -22.60
CA TRP A 556 19.07 -1.76 -22.36
C TRP A 556 18.83 -2.35 -20.97
N MET A 557 19.79 -3.10 -20.41
CA MET A 557 19.71 -3.57 -19.03
C MET A 557 19.70 -2.41 -18.01
N THR A 558 20.55 -1.40 -18.21
CA THR A 558 20.65 -0.27 -17.27
C THR A 558 19.56 0.78 -17.47
N LEU A 559 18.98 0.89 -18.68
CA LEU A 559 17.73 1.62 -18.93
C LEU A 559 16.54 0.96 -18.19
N TYR A 560 16.49 -0.39 -18.11
CA TYR A 560 15.52 -1.08 -17.26
C TYR A 560 15.78 -0.83 -15.77
N ASP A 561 17.03 -0.92 -15.29
CA ASP A 561 17.37 -0.56 -13.89
C ASP A 561 16.88 0.86 -13.54
N TRP A 562 17.03 1.83 -14.46
CA TRP A 562 16.58 3.22 -14.28
C TRP A 562 15.07 3.34 -14.18
N ALA A 563 14.34 2.75 -15.13
CA ALA A 563 12.88 2.70 -15.09
C ALA A 563 12.32 1.84 -13.93
N ASN A 564 13.10 0.93 -13.36
CA ASN A 564 12.73 0.17 -12.15
C ASN A 564 13.13 0.89 -10.84
N GLY A 565 13.67 2.12 -10.89
CA GLY A 565 14.09 2.88 -9.71
C GLY A 565 15.29 2.28 -8.95
N GLN A 566 16.07 1.42 -9.62
CA GLN A 566 17.34 0.87 -9.12
C GLN A 566 18.56 1.62 -9.65
N ARG A 567 18.38 2.47 -10.67
CA ARG A 567 19.32 3.53 -11.06
C ARG A 567 18.59 4.86 -11.17
N GLU A 568 19.35 5.94 -11.10
CA GLU A 568 18.90 7.29 -11.35
C GLU A 568 19.81 7.91 -12.44
N VAL A 569 19.32 8.92 -13.17
CA VAL A 569 20.12 9.64 -14.16
C VAL A 569 20.18 11.10 -13.76
N TYR A 570 21.40 11.62 -13.67
CA TYR A 570 21.66 12.99 -13.24
C TYR A 570 22.47 13.74 -14.29
N ARG A 571 22.08 15.00 -14.51
CA ARG A 571 22.78 15.94 -15.36
C ARG A 571 23.61 16.86 -14.48
N PHE A 572 24.92 16.76 -14.61
CA PHE A 572 25.90 17.64 -13.97
C PHE A 572 26.19 18.80 -14.92
N GLU A 573 26.02 20.04 -14.46
CA GLU A 573 26.30 21.25 -15.23
C GLU A 573 27.38 22.09 -14.53
N GLY A 574 28.51 22.30 -15.19
CA GLY A 574 29.59 23.17 -14.71
C GLY A 574 29.91 24.30 -15.69
N ASP A 575 30.91 25.11 -15.35
CA ASP A 575 31.33 26.32 -16.08
C ASP A 575 31.89 26.10 -17.50
N TYR A 576 32.24 24.86 -17.85
CA TYR A 576 32.89 24.51 -19.12
C TYR A 576 32.07 23.53 -19.96
N SER A 577 31.40 22.57 -19.34
CA SER A 577 30.55 21.60 -20.04
C SER A 577 29.43 21.04 -19.15
N SER A 578 28.72 20.04 -19.66
CA SER A 578 27.71 19.30 -18.91
C SER A 578 27.71 17.84 -19.32
N VAL A 579 27.48 16.93 -18.36
CA VAL A 579 27.45 15.48 -18.59
C VAL A 579 26.20 14.87 -17.99
N THR A 580 25.49 14.05 -18.77
CA THR A 580 24.35 13.27 -18.29
C THR A 580 24.83 11.87 -17.93
N LEU A 581 24.89 11.58 -16.63
CA LEU A 581 25.46 10.34 -16.10
C LEU A 581 24.36 9.46 -15.51
N MET A 582 24.39 8.18 -15.85
CA MET A 582 23.59 7.16 -15.16
C MET A 582 24.32 6.66 -13.91
N SER A 583 23.57 6.43 -12.84
CA SER A 583 24.14 5.99 -11.57
C SER A 583 24.62 4.53 -11.59
N ARG A 584 25.40 4.14 -10.57
CA ARG A 584 25.53 2.74 -10.17
C ARG A 584 24.15 2.19 -9.76
N ARG A 585 23.99 0.87 -9.85
CA ARG A 585 22.79 0.18 -9.36
C ARG A 585 22.74 0.27 -7.83
N HIS A 586 21.55 0.52 -7.31
CA HIS A 586 21.22 0.48 -5.88
C HIS A 586 20.24 -0.69 -5.63
N ASP A 587 20.50 -1.45 -4.58
CA ASP A 587 19.63 -2.57 -4.18
C ASP A 587 18.33 -2.08 -3.55
N LEU A 588 17.29 -2.90 -3.66
CA LEU A 588 15.99 -2.64 -3.04
C LEU A 588 16.10 -2.87 -1.53
N VAL A 589 15.65 -1.90 -0.74
CA VAL A 589 15.79 -1.96 0.73
C VAL A 589 14.64 -2.80 1.31
N PRO A 590 14.93 -3.82 2.15
CA PRO A 590 13.91 -4.70 2.71
C PRO A 590 13.15 -4.04 3.87
N LEU A 591 11.81 -4.04 3.79
CA LEU A 591 10.89 -3.63 4.86
C LEU A 591 10.15 -4.83 5.44
N ALA A 592 10.19 -5.00 6.76
CA ALA A 592 9.37 -5.99 7.45
C ALA A 592 7.93 -5.48 7.58
N ALA A 593 6.93 -6.31 7.26
CA ALA A 593 5.53 -5.97 7.51
C ALA A 593 5.27 -5.74 9.01
N ILE A 594 4.65 -4.60 9.33
CA ILE A 594 4.38 -4.18 10.70
C ILE A 594 3.22 -5.02 11.25
N THR A 595 3.51 -5.87 12.24
CA THR A 595 2.52 -6.81 12.81
C THR A 595 1.35 -6.12 13.51
N ALA A 596 1.54 -4.89 13.98
CA ALA A 596 0.49 -4.05 14.57
C ALA A 596 -0.54 -3.57 13.53
N GLU A 597 -0.22 -3.57 12.23
CA GLU A 597 -1.15 -3.23 11.14
C GLU A 597 -2.13 -4.37 10.81
N LEU A 598 -1.98 -5.54 11.45
CA LEU A 598 -2.91 -6.68 11.30
C LEU A 598 -3.75 -6.88 12.59
N PRO A 599 -4.69 -5.97 12.93
CA PRO A 599 -5.56 -6.11 14.09
C PRO A 599 -6.50 -7.31 13.94
N ARG A 600 -6.91 -7.88 15.09
CA ARG A 600 -7.74 -9.10 15.18
C ARG A 600 -8.81 -9.01 16.28
N THR A 601 -8.97 -7.84 16.89
CA THR A 601 -9.67 -7.69 18.18
C THR A 601 -11.17 -7.73 17.99
N ALA A 602 -11.71 -7.07 16.97
CA ALA A 602 -13.14 -7.06 16.71
C ALA A 602 -13.63 -8.44 16.25
N CYS A 603 -12.86 -9.08 15.36
CA CYS A 603 -13.16 -10.40 14.83
C CYS A 603 -12.99 -11.50 15.87
N LEU A 604 -12.04 -11.41 16.80
CA LEU A 604 -11.94 -12.33 17.94
C LEU A 604 -13.21 -12.30 18.81
N CYS A 605 -13.76 -11.12 19.11
CA CYS A 605 -15.01 -10.98 19.85
C CYS A 605 -16.19 -11.63 19.10
N LEU A 606 -16.31 -11.38 17.79
CA LEU A 606 -17.36 -11.96 16.96
C LEU A 606 -17.21 -13.49 16.79
N TRP A 607 -15.98 -14.00 16.74
CA TRP A 607 -15.68 -15.43 16.74
C TRP A 607 -16.13 -16.11 18.05
N VAL A 608 -15.85 -15.49 19.20
CA VAL A 608 -16.33 -15.97 20.52
C VAL A 608 -17.87 -15.96 20.58
N VAL A 609 -18.54 -14.94 20.03
CA VAL A 609 -20.01 -14.92 19.91
C VAL A 609 -20.50 -16.07 19.03
N CYS A 610 -19.88 -16.32 17.87
CA CYS A 610 -20.27 -17.42 16.99
C CYS A 610 -20.07 -18.80 17.64
N LEU A 611 -18.97 -19.00 18.37
CA LEU A 611 -18.71 -20.19 19.18
C LEU A 611 -19.78 -20.38 20.26
N TYR A 612 -20.08 -19.34 21.04
CA TYR A 612 -21.13 -19.36 22.07
C TYR A 612 -22.48 -19.78 21.48
N VAL A 613 -22.88 -19.18 20.35
CA VAL A 613 -24.11 -19.55 19.63
C VAL A 613 -24.10 -21.03 19.23
N THR A 614 -23.02 -21.56 18.64
CA THR A 614 -22.93 -22.98 18.26
C THR A 614 -22.98 -23.90 19.49
N CYS A 615 -22.32 -23.55 20.59
CA CYS A 615 -22.31 -24.35 21.82
C CYS A 615 -23.69 -24.44 22.47
N ILE A 616 -24.38 -23.31 22.68
CA ILE A 616 -25.73 -23.28 23.23
C ILE A 616 -26.72 -23.97 22.27
N LEU A 617 -26.59 -23.72 20.96
CA LEU A 617 -27.41 -24.39 19.96
C LEU A 617 -27.26 -25.92 20.04
N SER A 618 -26.03 -26.42 20.11
CA SER A 618 -25.75 -27.84 20.23
C SER A 618 -26.29 -28.43 21.54
N PHE A 619 -26.12 -27.74 22.67
CA PHE A 619 -26.61 -28.19 23.98
C PHE A 619 -28.13 -28.40 23.99
N VAL A 620 -28.91 -27.41 23.53
CA VAL A 620 -30.38 -27.49 23.55
C VAL A 620 -30.89 -28.47 22.49
N VAL A 621 -30.26 -28.55 21.32
CA VAL A 621 -30.59 -29.58 20.31
C VAL A 621 -30.41 -30.98 20.90
N LEU A 622 -29.28 -31.24 21.57
CA LEU A 622 -29.00 -32.53 22.21
C LEU A 622 -29.99 -32.82 23.35
N LEU A 623 -30.30 -31.84 24.20
CA LEU A 623 -31.24 -31.98 25.31
C LEU A 623 -32.67 -32.30 24.80
N ALA A 624 -33.15 -31.56 23.80
CA ALA A 624 -34.47 -31.79 23.18
C ALA A 624 -34.53 -33.13 22.43
N SER A 625 -33.48 -33.48 21.69
CA SER A 625 -33.41 -34.75 20.93
C SER A 625 -33.32 -35.96 21.86
N GLY A 626 -32.54 -35.85 22.95
CA GLY A 626 -32.46 -36.86 24.00
C GLY A 626 -33.80 -37.06 24.70
N ALA A 627 -34.50 -35.98 25.06
CA ALA A 627 -35.85 -36.07 25.62
C ALA A 627 -36.83 -36.73 24.63
N ALA A 628 -36.81 -36.36 23.35
CA ALA A 628 -37.67 -36.95 22.33
C ALA A 628 -37.45 -38.47 22.17
N ALA A 629 -36.20 -38.93 22.28
CA ALA A 629 -35.82 -40.33 22.23
C ALA A 629 -36.22 -41.11 23.50
N VAL A 630 -35.91 -40.56 24.69
CA VAL A 630 -36.22 -41.19 25.99
C VAL A 630 -37.73 -41.32 26.21
N PHE A 631 -38.51 -40.28 25.89
CA PHE A 631 -39.96 -40.27 26.04
C PHE A 631 -40.72 -40.79 24.80
N GLN A 632 -40.01 -41.33 23.80
CA GLN A 632 -40.54 -41.94 22.57
C GLN A 632 -41.68 -41.13 21.91
N LEU A 633 -41.47 -39.82 21.75
CA LEU A 633 -42.55 -38.90 21.36
C LEU A 633 -43.13 -39.23 19.97
N PRO A 634 -44.46 -39.42 19.82
CA PRO A 634 -45.08 -39.92 18.59
C PRO A 634 -45.16 -38.87 17.46
N ASN A 635 -44.79 -37.63 17.72
CA ASN A 635 -44.71 -36.57 16.71
C ASN A 635 -43.47 -35.70 16.95
N ALA A 636 -42.49 -35.76 16.06
CA ALA A 636 -41.23 -35.04 16.18
C ALA A 636 -41.26 -33.61 15.61
N HIS A 637 -42.44 -33.09 15.23
CA HIS A 637 -42.58 -31.77 14.57
C HIS A 637 -41.88 -30.64 15.34
N ASN A 638 -41.94 -30.64 16.67
CA ASN A 638 -41.33 -29.61 17.49
C ASN A 638 -39.78 -29.58 17.39
N LEU A 639 -39.12 -30.69 17.02
CA LEU A 639 -37.69 -30.70 16.71
C LEU A 639 -37.36 -29.96 15.39
N LEU A 640 -38.28 -29.95 14.41
CA LEU A 640 -38.08 -29.20 13.15
C LEU A 640 -38.11 -27.68 13.36
N MET A 641 -38.63 -27.23 14.50
CA MET A 641 -38.80 -25.81 14.83
C MET A 641 -37.74 -25.28 15.79
N VAL A 642 -36.76 -26.10 16.20
CA VAL A 642 -35.66 -25.71 17.11
C VAL A 642 -35.03 -24.39 16.69
N ASN A 643 -34.61 -24.28 15.43
CA ASN A 643 -33.92 -23.08 14.93
C ASN A 643 -34.79 -21.81 14.94
N ARG A 644 -36.12 -21.90 15.03
CA ARG A 644 -37.01 -20.73 15.18
C ARG A 644 -37.09 -20.21 16.60
N VAL A 645 -37.06 -21.11 17.58
CA VAL A 645 -37.39 -20.81 18.98
C VAL A 645 -36.14 -20.65 19.83
N ILE A 646 -35.11 -21.48 19.60
CA ILE A 646 -33.88 -21.48 20.40
C ILE A 646 -33.20 -20.11 20.49
N GLY A 647 -33.31 -19.33 19.41
CA GLY A 647 -32.71 -18.03 19.27
C GLY A 647 -33.15 -17.00 20.29
N SER A 648 -34.45 -16.89 20.54
CA SER A 648 -35.00 -15.90 21.47
C SER A 648 -35.13 -16.39 22.90
N VAL A 649 -35.05 -17.71 23.11
CA VAL A 649 -35.21 -18.34 24.42
C VAL A 649 -33.88 -18.64 25.12
N TRP A 650 -32.88 -19.13 24.39
CA TRP A 650 -31.64 -19.66 24.98
C TRP A 650 -30.38 -18.85 24.64
N ILE A 651 -30.40 -18.08 23.55
CA ILE A 651 -29.23 -17.41 22.97
C ILE A 651 -29.31 -15.89 23.10
N GLY A 652 -30.48 -15.30 22.81
CA GLY A 652 -30.71 -13.87 22.81
C GLY A 652 -30.55 -13.22 21.42
N ARG A 653 -31.45 -12.29 21.11
CA ARG A 653 -31.53 -11.57 19.82
C ARG A 653 -30.19 -10.96 19.35
N PRO A 654 -29.38 -10.29 20.20
CA PRO A 654 -28.16 -9.63 19.72
C PRO A 654 -27.10 -10.61 19.21
N PHE A 655 -26.89 -11.75 19.88
CA PHE A 655 -25.86 -12.71 19.47
C PHE A 655 -26.24 -13.45 18.18
N LEU A 656 -27.52 -13.77 17.97
CA LEU A 656 -27.99 -14.25 16.68
C LEU A 656 -27.89 -13.21 15.56
N PHE A 657 -28.22 -11.95 15.86
CA PHE A 657 -28.08 -10.87 14.87
C PHE A 657 -26.61 -10.71 14.45
N LEU A 658 -25.67 -10.73 15.40
CA LEU A 658 -24.24 -10.68 15.11
C LEU A 658 -23.77 -11.89 14.28
N ARG A 659 -24.22 -13.12 14.58
CA ARG A 659 -23.90 -14.32 13.76
C ARG A 659 -24.47 -14.24 12.34
N GLY A 660 -25.70 -13.74 12.20
CA GLY A 660 -26.29 -13.48 10.89
C GLY A 660 -25.47 -12.43 10.11
N LEU A 661 -25.06 -11.35 10.79
CA LEU A 661 -24.22 -10.30 10.23
C LEU A 661 -22.83 -10.82 9.82
N THR A 662 -22.19 -11.71 10.61
CA THR A 662 -20.89 -12.29 10.21
C THR A 662 -21.00 -13.13 8.94
N ALA A 663 -22.12 -13.80 8.69
CA ALA A 663 -22.38 -14.48 7.42
C ALA A 663 -22.63 -13.50 6.26
N ILE A 664 -23.38 -12.41 6.50
CA ILE A 664 -23.62 -11.34 5.53
C ILE A 664 -22.30 -10.65 5.11
N VAL A 665 -21.40 -10.37 6.06
CA VAL A 665 -20.08 -9.80 5.77
C VAL A 665 -19.25 -10.74 4.90
N VAL A 666 -19.23 -12.05 5.17
CA VAL A 666 -18.52 -13.03 4.32
C VAL A 666 -19.13 -13.16 2.92
N LEU A 667 -20.46 -13.02 2.76
CA LEU A 667 -21.15 -12.91 1.46
C LEU A 667 -20.97 -11.54 0.76
N SER A 668 -20.30 -10.60 1.44
CA SER A 668 -20.00 -9.26 0.94
C SER A 668 -18.50 -9.02 0.73
N THR A 669 -17.66 -10.01 1.06
CA THR A 669 -16.20 -10.01 0.90
C THR A 669 -15.80 -10.99 -0.20
N SER A 670 -14.93 -10.55 -1.10
CA SER A 670 -14.44 -11.33 -2.25
C SER A 670 -13.72 -12.62 -1.81
N PRO A 671 -14.02 -13.78 -2.42
CA PRO A 671 -13.30 -15.01 -2.15
C PRO A 671 -11.97 -15.02 -2.95
N VAL A 672 -10.88 -14.64 -2.27
CA VAL A 672 -9.54 -14.55 -2.84
C VAL A 672 -8.66 -15.72 -2.35
N ALA A 673 -7.92 -16.32 -3.28
CA ALA A 673 -6.82 -17.23 -2.99
C ALA A 673 -5.48 -16.52 -3.21
N PHE A 674 -4.55 -16.65 -2.27
CA PHE A 674 -3.17 -16.18 -2.44
C PHE A 674 -2.27 -17.37 -2.77
N HIS A 675 -1.57 -17.28 -3.89
CA HIS A 675 -0.53 -18.20 -4.30
C HIS A 675 0.81 -17.54 -3.99
N ALA A 676 1.64 -18.21 -3.19
CA ALA A 676 2.79 -17.58 -2.51
C ALA A 676 4.17 -18.01 -3.06
N SER A 677 4.23 -19.08 -3.87
CA SER A 677 5.47 -19.70 -4.35
C SER A 677 5.84 -19.24 -5.77
N ASP A 678 7.12 -18.99 -6.01
CA ASP A 678 7.76 -18.63 -7.29
C ASP A 678 7.23 -17.37 -8.00
N LEU A 679 5.99 -17.42 -8.47
CA LEU A 679 5.26 -16.34 -9.12
C LEU A 679 4.01 -16.06 -8.27
N ALA A 680 4.21 -15.27 -7.21
CA ALA A 680 3.14 -14.96 -6.28
C ALA A 680 2.06 -14.11 -6.93
N ARG A 681 0.79 -14.42 -6.65
CA ARG A 681 -0.38 -13.74 -7.21
C ARG A 681 -1.64 -13.95 -6.38
N LEU A 682 -2.67 -13.16 -6.67
CA LEU A 682 -4.03 -13.37 -6.15
C LEU A 682 -4.89 -13.99 -7.26
N ASP A 683 -5.56 -15.09 -6.95
CA ASP A 683 -6.54 -15.74 -7.84
C ASP A 683 -7.96 -15.55 -7.29
N PHE A 684 -8.91 -15.25 -8.19
CA PHE A 684 -10.33 -15.17 -7.85
C PHE A 684 -10.90 -16.60 -7.74
N ALA A 685 -11.34 -17.00 -6.55
CA ALA A 685 -11.67 -18.39 -6.24
C ALA A 685 -13.13 -18.52 -5.76
N PRO A 686 -14.13 -18.59 -6.67
CA PRO A 686 -15.55 -18.68 -6.34
C PRO A 686 -15.87 -19.71 -5.26
N ARG A 687 -16.72 -19.33 -4.30
CA ARG A 687 -17.14 -20.21 -3.21
C ARG A 687 -17.92 -21.40 -3.79
N PRO A 688 -17.61 -22.67 -3.42
CA PRO A 688 -18.38 -23.81 -3.89
C PRO A 688 -19.81 -23.73 -3.36
N LEU A 689 -20.79 -24.20 -4.15
CA LEU A 689 -22.22 -24.03 -3.87
C LEU A 689 -22.62 -24.42 -2.43
N TRP A 690 -22.02 -25.46 -1.86
CA TRP A 690 -22.33 -25.89 -0.49
C TRP A 690 -21.83 -24.92 0.59
N HIS A 691 -20.72 -24.21 0.39
CA HIS A 691 -20.34 -23.07 1.25
C HIS A 691 -21.39 -21.96 1.15
N THR A 692 -21.81 -21.61 -0.07
CA THR A 692 -22.80 -20.56 -0.33
C THR A 692 -24.15 -20.90 0.31
N CYS A 693 -24.61 -22.15 0.24
CA CYS A 693 -25.83 -22.61 0.91
C CYS A 693 -25.77 -22.48 2.44
N ILE A 694 -24.62 -22.77 3.06
CA ILE A 694 -24.43 -22.61 4.52
C ILE A 694 -24.38 -21.12 4.90
N LEU A 695 -23.58 -20.32 4.19
CA LEU A 695 -23.46 -18.88 4.43
C LEU A 695 -24.81 -18.15 4.27
N ALA A 696 -25.56 -18.45 3.20
CA ALA A 696 -26.90 -17.91 3.01
C ALA A 696 -27.88 -18.39 4.09
N GLY A 697 -27.74 -19.62 4.58
CA GLY A 697 -28.54 -20.16 5.69
C GLY A 697 -28.30 -19.39 6.99
N GLU A 698 -27.04 -19.18 7.34
CA GLU A 698 -26.62 -18.46 8.54
C GLU A 698 -26.98 -16.96 8.45
N ALA A 699 -26.95 -16.35 7.25
CA ALA A 699 -27.48 -15.00 7.04
C ALA A 699 -28.98 -14.88 7.39
N THR A 700 -29.77 -15.96 7.27
CA THR A 700 -31.21 -15.94 7.66
C THR A 700 -31.46 -15.81 9.16
N TRP A 701 -30.45 -15.90 10.04
CA TRP A 701 -30.63 -15.55 11.46
C TRP A 701 -31.12 -14.11 11.66
N VAL A 702 -30.77 -13.18 10.76
CA VAL A 702 -31.31 -11.81 10.75
C VAL A 702 -32.83 -11.82 10.51
N ALA A 703 -33.32 -12.67 9.60
CA ALA A 703 -34.76 -12.86 9.40
C ALA A 703 -35.43 -13.44 10.64
N TYR A 704 -34.79 -14.39 11.34
CA TYR A 704 -35.36 -15.01 12.54
C TYR A 704 -35.46 -14.01 13.70
N VAL A 705 -34.45 -13.16 13.88
CA VAL A 705 -34.50 -12.03 14.85
C VAL A 705 -35.62 -11.05 14.48
N LEU A 706 -35.80 -10.72 13.20
CA LEU A 706 -36.92 -9.88 12.73
C LEU A 706 -38.29 -10.52 13.06
N HIS A 707 -38.46 -11.82 12.78
CA HIS A 707 -39.70 -12.55 13.09
C HIS A 707 -40.00 -12.56 14.59
N ASP A 708 -39.01 -12.78 15.45
CA ASP A 708 -39.21 -12.79 16.90
C ASP A 708 -39.48 -11.39 17.49
N ILE A 709 -38.96 -10.33 16.88
CA ILE A 709 -39.33 -8.93 17.20
C ILE A 709 -40.78 -8.64 16.79
N LEU A 710 -41.24 -9.14 15.64
CA LEU A 710 -42.59 -8.90 15.12
C LEU A 710 -43.67 -9.84 15.68
N ALA A 711 -43.30 -11.02 16.20
CA ALA A 711 -44.22 -12.06 16.66
C ALA A 711 -45.28 -11.58 17.70
N PRO A 712 -44.95 -10.73 18.70
CA PRO A 712 -45.95 -10.23 19.66
C PRO A 712 -47.07 -9.39 19.02
N VAL A 713 -46.78 -8.76 17.88
CA VAL A 713 -47.72 -7.91 17.13
C VAL A 713 -48.45 -8.71 16.05
N THR A 714 -47.72 -9.53 15.30
CA THR A 714 -48.25 -10.26 14.12
C THR A 714 -48.88 -11.63 14.47
N LYS A 715 -48.60 -12.17 15.66
CA LYS A 715 -49.26 -13.34 16.28
C LYS A 715 -49.42 -14.54 15.30
N PRO A 716 -50.59 -15.17 15.03
CA PRO A 716 -50.62 -16.45 14.29
C PRO A 716 -50.20 -16.29 12.81
N ILE A 717 -50.27 -15.08 12.25
CA ILE A 717 -49.78 -14.78 10.90
C ILE A 717 -48.27 -15.01 10.79
N THR A 718 -47.53 -14.86 11.89
CA THR A 718 -46.07 -15.10 11.94
C THR A 718 -45.69 -16.53 11.53
N ALA A 719 -46.51 -17.53 11.87
CA ALA A 719 -46.21 -18.93 11.55
C ALA A 719 -46.17 -19.18 10.02
N THR A 720 -47.02 -18.50 9.25
CA THR A 720 -47.14 -18.72 7.80
C THR A 720 -46.13 -17.92 7.00
N TYR A 721 -46.05 -16.59 7.19
CA TYR A 721 -45.14 -15.77 6.37
C TYR A 721 -43.67 -15.99 6.71
N ALA A 722 -43.32 -16.32 7.96
CA ALA A 722 -41.92 -16.43 8.37
C ALA A 722 -41.19 -17.63 7.74
N HIS A 723 -41.90 -18.71 7.41
CA HIS A 723 -41.31 -19.82 6.66
C HIS A 723 -41.03 -19.41 5.21
N LEU A 724 -42.04 -18.86 4.52
CA LEU A 724 -41.91 -18.41 3.13
C LEU A 724 -40.82 -17.33 2.97
N GLY A 725 -40.86 -16.28 3.79
CA GLY A 725 -39.91 -15.17 3.75
C GLY A 725 -38.46 -15.63 3.93
N SER A 726 -38.20 -16.53 4.89
CA SER A 726 -36.85 -17.07 5.11
C SER A 726 -36.36 -17.98 3.97
N LEU A 727 -37.25 -18.78 3.38
CA LEU A 727 -36.89 -19.67 2.26
C LEU A 727 -36.60 -18.86 1.00
N LEU A 728 -37.44 -17.86 0.70
CA LEU A 728 -37.19 -16.91 -0.39
C LEU A 728 -35.91 -16.11 -0.14
N SER A 729 -35.65 -15.67 1.10
CA SER A 729 -34.39 -14.99 1.45
C SER A 729 -33.20 -15.88 1.14
N TRP A 730 -33.23 -17.14 1.59
CA TRP A 730 -32.17 -18.11 1.32
C TRP A 730 -31.94 -18.36 -0.18
N VAL A 731 -33.02 -18.61 -0.95
CA VAL A 731 -32.94 -18.81 -2.40
C VAL A 731 -32.37 -17.58 -3.11
N VAL A 732 -32.81 -16.37 -2.76
CA VAL A 732 -32.30 -15.13 -3.37
C VAL A 732 -30.84 -14.91 -3.01
N LEU A 733 -30.40 -15.14 -1.76
CA LEU A 733 -29.00 -15.00 -1.37
C LEU A 733 -28.08 -16.02 -2.05
N VAL A 734 -28.51 -17.29 -2.17
CA VAL A 734 -27.75 -18.30 -2.92
C VAL A 734 -27.65 -17.92 -4.40
N GLY A 735 -28.74 -17.49 -5.03
CA GLY A 735 -28.75 -17.05 -6.42
C GLY A 735 -27.87 -15.81 -6.65
N LEU A 736 -27.94 -14.82 -5.76
CA LEU A 736 -27.19 -13.57 -5.82
C LEU A 736 -25.66 -13.79 -5.71
N GLU A 737 -25.23 -14.74 -4.88
CA GLU A 737 -23.80 -15.12 -4.77
C GLU A 737 -23.34 -16.00 -5.94
N CYS A 738 -24.22 -16.82 -6.53
CA CYS A 738 -23.87 -17.63 -7.71
C CYS A 738 -23.81 -16.82 -9.02
N VAL A 739 -24.67 -15.81 -9.18
CA VAL A 739 -24.78 -14.99 -10.40
C VAL A 739 -23.84 -13.78 -10.36
N ALA A 740 -23.68 -13.15 -9.20
CA ALA A 740 -22.89 -11.94 -9.04
C ALA A 740 -22.05 -11.98 -7.74
N PRO A 741 -21.06 -12.88 -7.60
CA PRO A 741 -20.16 -12.89 -6.45
C PRO A 741 -19.31 -11.60 -6.40
N VAL A 742 -18.97 -11.14 -5.20
CA VAL A 742 -18.10 -9.97 -5.01
C VAL A 742 -16.70 -10.27 -5.54
N ARG A 743 -16.14 -9.35 -6.34
CA ARG A 743 -14.72 -9.33 -6.72
C ARG A 743 -14.02 -8.20 -6.00
N ALA A 744 -12.79 -8.45 -5.54
CA ALA A 744 -11.93 -7.41 -5.01
C ALA A 744 -11.51 -6.47 -6.13
N THR A 745 -11.40 -5.18 -5.83
CA THR A 745 -10.94 -4.14 -6.75
C THR A 745 -9.77 -3.41 -6.12
N ALA A 746 -8.80 -2.99 -6.93
CA ALA A 746 -7.74 -2.10 -6.49
C ALA A 746 -7.71 -0.84 -7.35
N THR A 747 -7.26 0.25 -6.77
CA THR A 747 -6.95 1.49 -7.49
C THR A 747 -5.55 1.96 -7.14
N LEU A 748 -4.81 2.39 -8.15
CA LEU A 748 -3.52 3.05 -8.02
C LEU A 748 -3.74 4.57 -8.06
N ASN A 749 -3.22 5.25 -7.05
CA ASN A 749 -3.27 6.70 -6.91
C ASN A 749 -1.91 7.17 -6.38
N HIS A 750 -1.44 8.36 -6.76
CA HIS A 750 -0.11 8.87 -6.38
C HIS A 750 -0.25 10.18 -5.60
N GLU A 751 -1.05 10.13 -4.53
CA GLU A 751 -1.17 11.23 -3.58
C GLU A 751 0.04 11.23 -2.65
N CYS A 752 0.99 12.12 -2.93
CA CYS A 752 2.16 12.37 -2.08
C CYS A 752 2.18 13.84 -1.62
N THR A 753 2.45 14.06 -0.34
CA THR A 753 2.74 15.38 0.24
C THR A 753 4.20 15.46 0.65
N ILE A 754 4.89 16.51 0.21
CA ILE A 754 6.23 16.81 0.71
C ILE A 754 6.08 17.37 2.14
N VAL A 755 6.88 16.84 3.06
CA VAL A 755 6.95 17.28 4.47
C VAL A 755 7.96 18.43 4.58
N SER A 756 9.19 18.18 4.14
CA SER A 756 10.23 19.19 3.92
C SER A 756 11.33 18.63 3.01
N PHE A 757 12.24 19.49 2.53
CA PHE A 757 13.40 19.06 1.75
C PHE A 757 14.47 18.31 2.58
N THR A 758 14.36 18.23 3.92
CA THR A 758 15.25 17.38 4.76
C THR A 758 14.54 16.15 5.34
N ALA A 759 13.21 16.19 5.48
CA ALA A 759 12.40 15.08 5.97
C ALA A 759 11.94 14.15 4.83
N GLY A 760 11.67 14.69 3.63
CA GLY A 760 11.19 13.94 2.48
C GLY A 760 9.67 13.94 2.35
N VAL A 761 9.08 12.78 2.02
CA VAL A 761 7.70 12.66 1.52
C VAL A 761 6.84 11.65 2.29
N GLN A 762 5.54 11.94 2.38
CA GLN A 762 4.50 11.01 2.82
C GLN A 762 3.54 10.74 1.65
N CYS A 763 3.21 9.47 1.40
CA CYS A 763 2.45 9.02 0.23
C CYS A 763 1.31 8.05 0.58
N THR A 764 0.30 8.03 -0.27
CA THR A 764 -0.74 6.99 -0.33
C THR A 764 -0.83 6.43 -1.76
N SER A 765 -0.22 5.27 -2.01
CA SER A 765 -0.14 4.67 -3.36
C SER A 765 -1.42 4.01 -3.87
N GLY A 766 -2.51 4.03 -3.10
CA GLY A 766 -3.82 3.58 -3.56
C GLY A 766 -4.65 2.81 -2.53
N GLU A 767 -5.64 2.07 -3.04
CA GLU A 767 -6.67 1.41 -2.26
C GLU A 767 -6.95 -0.02 -2.78
N VAL A 768 -7.28 -0.93 -1.86
CA VAL A 768 -7.77 -2.28 -2.16
C VAL A 768 -9.08 -2.51 -1.41
N GLN A 769 -10.18 -2.63 -2.17
CA GLN A 769 -11.50 -2.96 -1.64
C GLN A 769 -11.68 -4.48 -1.71
N ILE A 770 -11.49 -5.16 -0.57
CA ILE A 770 -11.65 -6.63 -0.47
C ILE A 770 -13.13 -7.03 -0.36
N GLY A 771 -14.02 -6.09 -0.02
CA GLY A 771 -15.47 -6.32 0.05
C GLY A 771 -16.28 -5.05 -0.20
N SER A 772 -17.58 -5.22 -0.44
CA SER A 772 -18.49 -4.13 -0.84
C SER A 772 -19.55 -3.84 0.22
N PHE A 773 -19.61 -2.59 0.65
CA PHE A 773 -20.66 -2.09 1.55
C PHE A 773 -22.03 -1.99 0.83
N GLU A 774 -22.04 -1.73 -0.48
CA GLU A 774 -23.25 -1.82 -1.31
C GLU A 774 -23.80 -3.26 -1.33
N ARG A 775 -22.93 -4.26 -1.48
CA ARG A 775 -23.33 -5.67 -1.35
C ARG A 775 -23.87 -6.00 0.04
N LEU A 776 -23.22 -5.51 1.10
CA LEU A 776 -23.66 -5.75 2.48
C LEU A 776 -25.05 -5.19 2.74
N THR A 777 -25.27 -3.94 2.32
CA THR A 777 -26.57 -3.26 2.45
C THR A 777 -27.64 -3.85 1.54
N LEU A 778 -27.29 -4.32 0.33
CA LEU A 778 -28.18 -5.07 -0.55
C LEU A 778 -28.60 -6.41 0.07
N VAL A 779 -27.65 -7.22 0.56
CA VAL A 779 -27.93 -8.52 1.20
C VAL A 779 -28.81 -8.35 2.43
N PHE A 780 -28.51 -7.37 3.28
CA PHE A 780 -29.33 -7.03 4.44
C PHE A 780 -30.73 -6.52 4.03
N GLY A 781 -30.79 -5.63 3.04
CA GLY A 781 -32.04 -5.09 2.49
C GLY A 781 -32.93 -6.16 1.86
N VAL A 782 -32.36 -7.12 1.13
CA VAL A 782 -33.07 -8.29 0.58
C VAL A 782 -33.74 -9.08 1.70
N ILE A 783 -33.05 -9.34 2.81
CA ILE A 783 -33.64 -10.04 3.96
C ILE A 783 -34.84 -9.25 4.51
N LEU A 784 -34.73 -7.93 4.70
CA LEU A 784 -35.84 -7.12 5.22
C LEU A 784 -37.02 -7.07 4.22
N VAL A 785 -36.75 -6.81 2.95
CA VAL A 785 -37.77 -6.64 1.89
C VAL A 785 -38.50 -7.96 1.60
N VAL A 786 -37.81 -9.10 1.56
CA VAL A 786 -38.44 -10.40 1.28
C VAL A 786 -39.34 -10.84 2.44
N ASN A 787 -38.92 -10.67 3.69
CA ASN A 787 -39.75 -11.04 4.84
C ASN A 787 -40.92 -10.06 5.06
N GLY A 788 -40.70 -8.75 4.84
CA GLY A 788 -41.78 -7.75 4.82
C GLY A 788 -42.78 -7.97 3.68
N GLY A 789 -42.29 -8.32 2.49
CA GLY A 789 -43.12 -8.67 1.33
C GLY A 789 -43.95 -9.94 1.55
N ALA A 790 -43.38 -10.96 2.21
CA ALA A 790 -44.13 -12.16 2.60
C ALA A 790 -45.26 -11.85 3.60
N TYR A 791 -45.01 -10.96 4.56
CA TYR A 791 -46.05 -10.47 5.49
C TYR A 791 -47.16 -9.69 4.77
N VAL A 792 -46.82 -8.76 3.88
CA VAL A 792 -47.80 -7.98 3.09
C VAL A 792 -48.61 -8.90 2.17
N LEU A 793 -47.97 -9.84 1.48
CA LEU A 793 -48.65 -10.82 0.63
C LEU A 793 -49.69 -11.63 1.42
N HIS A 794 -49.32 -12.14 2.60
CA HIS A 794 -50.24 -12.85 3.48
C HIS A 794 -51.43 -11.96 3.91
N GLN A 795 -51.17 -10.71 4.26
CA GLN A 795 -52.20 -9.75 4.66
C GLN A 795 -53.16 -9.39 3.50
N CYS A 796 -52.64 -9.27 2.27
CA CYS A 796 -53.44 -9.07 1.06
C CYS A 796 -54.30 -10.30 0.71
N CYS A 797 -53.78 -11.52 0.88
CA CYS A 797 -54.50 -12.76 0.61
C CYS A 797 -55.61 -13.08 1.64
N ARG A 798 -55.70 -12.36 2.76
CA ARG A 798 -56.81 -12.42 3.75
C ARG A 798 -57.24 -13.84 4.18
N THR A 799 -56.28 -14.75 4.36
CA THR A 799 -56.57 -16.03 5.02
C THR A 799 -56.96 -15.77 6.48
N HIS A 800 -58.20 -16.09 6.85
CA HIS A 800 -58.68 -16.01 8.23
C HIS A 800 -57.86 -16.94 9.13
N ALA A 801 -56.85 -16.40 9.82
CA ALA A 801 -56.17 -17.11 10.88
C ALA A 801 -57.11 -17.26 12.08
N SER A 802 -57.30 -18.48 12.56
CA SER A 802 -58.09 -18.75 13.76
C SER A 802 -57.52 -18.00 14.97
N PRO A 803 -58.36 -17.44 15.87
CA PRO A 803 -57.87 -16.79 17.08
C PRO A 803 -57.12 -17.81 17.94
N MET A 804 -55.88 -17.50 18.28
CA MET A 804 -55.03 -18.36 19.10
C MET A 804 -55.21 -18.01 20.58
N GLU A 805 -55.64 -18.98 21.38
CA GLU A 805 -55.67 -18.86 22.83
C GLU A 805 -54.23 -18.79 23.37
N LEU A 806 -53.90 -17.69 24.08
CA LEU A 806 -52.62 -17.54 24.79
C LEU A 806 -52.49 -18.63 25.85
N LEU A 807 -51.31 -19.22 25.96
CA LEU A 807 -51.04 -20.40 26.77
C LEU A 807 -50.68 -20.00 28.21
N HIS A 808 -49.69 -19.14 28.38
CA HIS A 808 -49.31 -18.51 29.65
C HIS A 808 -48.27 -17.39 29.43
N VAL A 809 -48.20 -16.41 30.33
CA VAL A 809 -47.16 -15.35 30.31
C VAL A 809 -45.72 -15.90 30.45
N ILE A 810 -45.58 -17.17 30.86
CA ILE A 810 -44.29 -17.89 30.98
C ILE A 810 -43.74 -18.32 29.61
N PHE A 811 -44.57 -18.44 28.58
CA PHE A 811 -44.16 -18.91 27.26
C PHE A 811 -43.70 -17.77 26.34
N PRO A 812 -42.47 -17.83 25.79
CA PRO A 812 -41.99 -16.87 24.79
C PRO A 812 -42.86 -16.88 23.53
N SER A 813 -43.07 -15.71 22.90
CA SER A 813 -43.96 -15.60 21.73
C SER A 813 -43.55 -16.47 20.54
N ALA A 814 -42.24 -16.74 20.35
CA ALA A 814 -41.78 -17.71 19.34
C ALA A 814 -42.21 -19.15 19.66
N SER A 815 -42.27 -19.53 20.94
CA SER A 815 -42.77 -20.84 21.37
C SER A 815 -44.27 -20.98 21.06
N GLU A 816 -45.08 -19.98 21.41
CA GLU A 816 -46.52 -19.98 21.11
C GLU A 816 -46.83 -19.97 19.60
N VAL A 817 -45.98 -19.35 18.77
CA VAL A 817 -46.16 -19.23 17.32
C VAL A 817 -45.72 -20.48 16.56
N PHE A 818 -44.57 -21.09 16.89
CA PHE A 818 -43.95 -22.12 16.05
C PHE A 818 -44.08 -23.56 16.58
N LEU A 819 -44.38 -23.76 17.87
CA LEU A 819 -44.46 -25.10 18.46
C LEU A 819 -45.90 -25.61 18.49
N LEU A 820 -46.11 -26.87 18.09
CA LEU A 820 -47.42 -27.51 18.11
C LEU A 820 -47.71 -28.13 19.48
N ARG A 821 -48.94 -27.92 19.96
CA ARG A 821 -49.50 -28.62 21.13
C ARG A 821 -50.22 -29.90 20.67
N PRO A 822 -49.97 -31.09 21.27
CA PRO A 822 -50.75 -32.30 21.00
C PRO A 822 -52.23 -32.18 21.40
N HIS A 823 -52.51 -31.36 22.42
CA HIS A 823 -53.86 -31.04 22.88
C HIS A 823 -53.86 -29.60 23.45
N PRO A 824 -54.98 -28.85 23.46
CA PRO A 824 -54.99 -27.47 23.98
C PRO A 824 -54.44 -27.36 25.40
N SER A 825 -54.66 -28.42 26.18
CA SER A 825 -54.29 -28.64 27.58
C SER A 825 -53.02 -29.48 27.80
N SER A 826 -52.25 -29.84 26.77
CA SER A 826 -51.01 -30.62 26.96
C SER A 826 -49.81 -30.09 26.17
N ILE A 827 -48.65 -30.24 26.78
CA ILE A 827 -47.35 -29.75 26.31
C ILE A 827 -46.39 -30.93 26.36
N ASP A 828 -45.62 -31.16 25.29
CA ASP A 828 -44.61 -32.22 25.28
C ASP A 828 -43.26 -31.76 25.85
N THR A 829 -42.41 -32.71 26.22
CA THR A 829 -41.10 -32.43 26.85
C THR A 829 -40.19 -31.58 25.96
N VAL A 830 -40.31 -31.69 24.63
CA VAL A 830 -39.54 -30.90 23.66
C VAL A 830 -40.03 -29.45 23.66
N PHE A 831 -41.35 -29.22 23.66
CA PHE A 831 -41.93 -27.88 23.77
C PHE A 831 -41.46 -27.17 25.04
N CYS A 832 -41.47 -27.87 26.19
CA CYS A 832 -40.92 -27.34 27.44
C CYS A 832 -39.45 -26.91 27.28
N ILE A 833 -38.58 -27.82 26.83
CA ILE A 833 -37.14 -27.54 26.67
C ILE A 833 -36.91 -26.37 25.70
N LEU A 834 -37.60 -26.34 24.54
CA LEU A 834 -37.46 -25.24 23.59
C LEU A 834 -38.03 -23.91 24.09
N SER A 835 -38.95 -23.94 25.06
CA SER A 835 -39.49 -22.76 25.78
C SER A 835 -38.65 -22.35 27.00
N GLY A 836 -37.51 -23.01 27.25
CA GLY A 836 -36.62 -22.72 28.38
C GLY A 836 -37.08 -23.32 29.72
N LEU A 837 -37.98 -24.30 29.67
CA LEU A 837 -38.50 -25.02 30.83
C LEU A 837 -37.86 -26.42 30.89
N ILE A 838 -36.99 -26.66 31.87
CA ILE A 838 -36.31 -27.94 32.06
C ILE A 838 -37.08 -28.76 33.12
N PRO A 839 -37.75 -29.86 32.76
CA PRO A 839 -38.41 -30.73 33.73
C PRO A 839 -37.38 -31.57 34.49
N LEU A 840 -37.39 -31.47 35.82
CA LEU A 840 -36.47 -32.11 36.76
C LEU A 840 -37.27 -32.90 37.80
N GLY A 841 -37.70 -34.09 37.40
CA GLY A 841 -38.56 -34.95 38.22
C GLY A 841 -39.95 -34.37 38.39
N THR A 842 -40.27 -33.89 39.60
CA THR A 842 -41.55 -33.27 39.95
C THR A 842 -41.58 -31.75 39.78
N HIS A 843 -40.43 -31.11 39.51
CA HIS A 843 -40.30 -29.65 39.40
C HIS A 843 -39.93 -29.23 37.96
N ILE A 844 -40.22 -27.99 37.60
CA ILE A 844 -39.86 -27.40 36.31
C ILE A 844 -38.98 -26.17 36.55
N PHE A 845 -37.73 -26.21 36.10
CA PHE A 845 -36.83 -25.06 36.17
C PHE A 845 -36.99 -24.18 34.93
N ASP A 846 -37.37 -22.91 35.11
CA ASP A 846 -37.37 -21.92 34.05
C ASP A 846 -36.03 -21.18 33.99
N ILE A 847 -35.25 -21.42 32.94
CA ILE A 847 -33.94 -20.79 32.74
C ILE A 847 -34.03 -19.29 32.46
N LYS A 848 -35.17 -18.79 31.97
CA LYS A 848 -35.42 -17.38 31.64
C LYS A 848 -35.67 -16.55 32.90
N LEU A 849 -36.35 -17.14 33.89
CA LEU A 849 -36.73 -16.51 35.16
C LEU A 849 -35.80 -16.89 36.32
N TRP A 850 -35.02 -17.97 36.16
CA TRP A 850 -34.18 -18.58 37.20
C TRP A 850 -34.98 -19.07 38.42
N VAL A 851 -36.14 -19.69 38.17
CA VAL A 851 -37.12 -20.11 39.18
C VAL A 851 -37.52 -21.57 38.96
N PHE A 852 -37.77 -22.30 40.04
CA PHE A 852 -38.42 -23.61 40.03
C PHE A 852 -39.93 -23.47 40.26
N PHE A 853 -40.71 -24.19 39.46
CA PHE A 853 -42.16 -24.38 39.58
C PHE A 853 -42.48 -25.84 39.98
#